data_AF-A0A485LH41-F1
#
_entry.id   AF-A0A485LH41-F1
#
_cell.length_a   1.000
_cell.length_b   1.000
_cell.length_c   1.000
_cell.angle_alpha   90.00
_cell.angle_beta   90.00
_cell.angle_gamma   90.00
#
_symmetry.space_group_name_H-M   'P 1'
#
loop_
_entity.id
_entity.type
_entity.pdbx_description
1 polymer ?
#
loop_
_entity_poly.entity_id
_entity_poly.type
_entity_poly.pdbx_seq_one_letter_code
_entity_poly.pdbx_strand_id
1 'polypeptide(L)'
;MPPSFLFVTVCLLAIVLLSRASSLSDLFLHSLWSASPLEKVTITTNDGWVDVPNTLVQAVLALPTTVLISYCVTVFPQLASLPSTGGLAIIDETRAPGSDDLLAFRVVVDSFAARQSGASTGYFQTEASLVSGYWATPLSAGNHSVHLQWKKIGTYVTEWTINPGVGTGFSGGCTLVVAAQHTSLWYTQPLVPVSISQPLEWEAVMSVTVTITSNTTVRILYHVPVRPDVLPVDGAGYALDEIDTIIDINGSRYRESTASLMTQAKFSQPGLLMGDMSVTLVPDTYVVTLYWRLNSPTGRLWRSLPSLYDGFMMGRLLAVIGETLNDIEKVSTDSTIFSGVPSPQWFDVGSPLTFFLGETSNVLLRYHLPIQFLHHPSFLSFNQMNDGDVATRLLVDNQPYRSTGSTASGVSRGIQNTEGSMVLSLRPGSHVIRLQWQYEEGLDAQDMLTILNHISNGNQLVALSVQIDSWVDNPMLTAPTKISGLQNQALVVAPAITVQDANPATVVEINYAVIVTFAVVKGVLAIPNPSPGVTFLAPSTVRGRMSDINSALAALTYTPPPMWFGTDYLTLGVKDANVYSLDPVMDNITTVEIDIAHVPSPLVILVPAIPTSVVEDGSVAIQGLQIQGDFNSLSDNGLIPQQIALALRVTNGLLKLGSTTNLIFLIGTGTADSMIQIQGNVTDINNAISAIQYVPDEEYNSLQHVEILDVTVKDIKNQLTTRASVAIHVSDQNDPSTVDVTSPGILLQGYTLQYSGTIPIYVRIQAQSSRGQLNLPLASNVNFITGSPMTRSQSLVLFGLIADLQNALQQISYTRTGSFYGNEMISIESSTSSTFATSDLSYLQLQLSKTQSTPVVQLSTISPSHAISTGGTTINLVGVGLNVTGLACQFGSGDIVGLTSQTFNHATCLAPPSQSTKDTFLVITNGLSVWSNALRFSYDGIVFSESHF
;
A
#
# COMPACT_ATOMS: atom_id res chain seq x y z
N MET A 1 -56.09 -12.09 -0.38
CA MET A 1 -54.61 -11.95 -0.42
C MET A 1 -54.00 -13.33 -0.19
N PRO A 2 -53.03 -13.78 -1.01
CA PRO A 2 -52.53 -15.15 -0.93
C PRO A 2 -51.58 -15.34 0.26
N PRO A 3 -51.47 -16.56 0.82
CA PRO A 3 -50.67 -16.88 2.01
C PRO A 3 -49.16 -16.67 1.84
N SER A 4 -48.69 -16.41 0.61
CA SER A 4 -47.30 -16.06 0.30
C SER A 4 -46.88 -14.68 0.81
N PHE A 5 -47.81 -13.73 0.99
CA PHE A 5 -47.50 -12.41 1.53
C PHE A 5 -47.28 -12.40 3.04
N LEU A 6 -47.89 -13.33 3.79
CA LEU A 6 -47.70 -13.43 5.24
C LEU A 6 -46.31 -14.02 5.56
N PHE A 7 -45.86 -14.99 4.76
CA PHE A 7 -44.55 -15.64 4.94
C PHE A 7 -43.38 -14.69 4.63
N VAL A 8 -43.50 -13.87 3.57
CA VAL A 8 -42.49 -12.87 3.23
C VAL A 8 -42.45 -11.74 4.27
N THR A 9 -43.59 -11.30 4.79
CA THR A 9 -43.64 -10.25 5.83
C THR A 9 -43.12 -10.77 7.18
N VAL A 10 -43.39 -12.03 7.56
CA VAL A 10 -42.85 -12.64 8.78
C VAL A 10 -41.35 -12.92 8.65
N CYS A 11 -40.86 -13.35 7.48
CA CYS A 11 -39.42 -13.48 7.23
C CYS A 11 -38.72 -12.11 7.19
N LEU A 12 -39.32 -11.07 6.61
CA LEU A 12 -38.77 -9.70 6.67
C LEU A 12 -38.78 -9.16 8.09
N LEU A 13 -39.83 -9.41 8.88
CA LEU A 13 -39.89 -8.98 10.28
C LEU A 13 -38.88 -9.75 11.13
N ALA A 14 -38.67 -11.04 10.87
CA ALA A 14 -37.64 -11.85 11.52
C ALA A 14 -36.23 -11.41 11.11
N ILE A 15 -35.99 -11.07 9.83
CA ILE A 15 -34.71 -10.52 9.34
C ILE A 15 -34.48 -9.12 9.89
N VAL A 16 -35.52 -8.29 10.03
CA VAL A 16 -35.44 -6.95 10.66
C VAL A 16 -35.29 -7.04 12.19
N LEU A 17 -35.84 -8.07 12.83
CA LEU A 17 -35.63 -8.37 14.25
C LEU A 17 -34.25 -8.99 14.50
N LEU A 18 -33.73 -9.80 13.58
CA LEU A 18 -32.36 -10.34 13.59
C LEU A 18 -31.33 -9.25 13.26
N SER A 19 -31.64 -8.31 12.37
CA SER A 19 -30.80 -7.13 12.08
C SER A 19 -30.93 -6.01 13.13
N ARG A 20 -31.96 -6.06 13.99
CA ARG A 20 -32.03 -5.28 15.24
C ARG A 20 -31.47 -6.03 16.45
N ALA A 21 -31.26 -7.35 16.35
CA ALA A 21 -30.51 -8.11 17.33
C ALA A 21 -29.00 -7.92 17.15
N SER A 22 -28.52 -7.60 15.93
CA SER A 22 -27.14 -7.16 15.70
C SER A 22 -26.84 -5.74 16.21
N SER A 23 -27.84 -5.02 16.75
CA SER A 23 -27.66 -3.77 17.49
C SER A 23 -27.82 -3.96 19.01
N LEU A 24 -27.74 -5.19 19.52
CA LEU A 24 -27.37 -5.43 20.92
C LEU A 24 -25.85 -5.26 21.02
N SER A 25 -25.39 -4.02 20.91
CA SER A 25 -24.02 -3.66 21.26
C SER A 25 -23.74 -4.02 22.73
N ASP A 26 -22.64 -4.74 22.95
CA ASP A 26 -21.75 -4.68 24.11
C ASP A 26 -22.27 -4.82 25.55
N LEU A 27 -23.55 -5.14 25.80
CA LEU A 27 -24.05 -5.22 27.18
C LEU A 27 -23.38 -6.35 28.02
N PHE A 28 -22.68 -7.29 27.38
CA PHE A 28 -22.07 -8.48 28.02
C PHE A 28 -20.54 -8.44 28.10
N LEU A 29 -19.87 -7.34 27.74
CA LEU A 29 -18.40 -7.26 27.66
C LEU A 29 -17.79 -6.17 28.56
N HIS A 30 -18.48 -5.78 29.62
CA HIS A 30 -17.87 -4.93 30.66
C HIS A 30 -16.76 -5.70 31.38
N SER A 31 -15.67 -5.04 31.72
CA SER A 31 -14.56 -5.56 32.55
C SER A 31 -14.31 -4.69 33.79
N LEU A 32 -15.06 -3.60 33.97
CA LEU A 32 -15.09 -2.77 35.17
C LEU A 32 -16.48 -2.76 35.79
N TRP A 33 -16.55 -3.05 37.09
CA TRP A 33 -17.77 -2.96 37.89
C TRP A 33 -17.48 -2.28 39.22
N SER A 34 -18.49 -1.62 39.79
CA SER A 34 -18.39 -1.14 41.17
C SER A 34 -19.72 -1.10 41.90
N ALA A 35 -19.64 -1.12 43.23
CA ALA A 35 -20.72 -0.76 44.13
C ALA A 35 -20.27 0.44 44.97
N SER A 36 -21.12 1.47 45.02
CA SER A 36 -20.83 2.75 45.66
C SER A 36 -22.00 3.18 46.57
N PRO A 37 -22.21 2.49 47.71
CA PRO A 37 -23.35 2.78 48.59
C PRO A 37 -23.29 4.21 49.14
N LEU A 38 -24.46 4.86 49.20
CA LEU A 38 -24.63 6.23 49.71
C LEU A 38 -25.40 6.29 51.03
N GLU A 39 -25.89 5.15 51.52
CA GLU A 39 -26.69 5.06 52.74
C GLU A 39 -25.80 4.99 53.99
N LYS A 40 -26.27 5.56 55.10
CA LYS A 40 -25.62 5.39 56.40
C LYS A 40 -25.82 3.95 56.86
N VAL A 41 -24.72 3.28 57.20
CA VAL A 41 -24.70 1.91 57.74
C VAL A 41 -24.04 1.93 59.11
N THR A 42 -24.49 1.07 60.03
CA THR A 42 -23.96 0.97 61.40
C THR A 42 -23.75 -0.48 61.82
N ILE A 43 -22.66 -0.75 62.54
CA ILE A 43 -22.40 -2.04 63.20
C ILE A 43 -22.20 -1.82 64.70
N THR A 44 -22.97 -2.57 65.49
CA THR A 44 -22.96 -2.53 66.97
C THR A 44 -22.61 -3.88 67.59
N THR A 45 -22.80 -4.96 66.83
CA THR A 45 -22.58 -6.33 67.27
C THR A 45 -21.11 -6.72 67.19
N ASN A 46 -20.60 -7.33 68.25
CA ASN A 46 -19.21 -7.77 68.34
C ASN A 46 -19.00 -9.17 67.77
N ASP A 47 -17.80 -9.40 67.26
CA ASP A 47 -17.20 -10.70 66.99
C ASP A 47 -17.88 -11.55 65.88
N GLY A 48 -18.73 -10.95 65.05
CA GLY A 48 -19.34 -11.55 63.87
C GLY A 48 -19.04 -10.80 62.56
N TRP A 49 -18.81 -11.53 61.47
CA TRP A 49 -18.73 -10.96 60.13
C TRP A 49 -20.14 -10.69 59.60
N VAL A 50 -20.38 -9.48 59.12
CA VAL A 50 -21.67 -9.02 58.58
C VAL A 50 -21.43 -8.40 57.20
N ASP A 51 -22.36 -8.55 56.28
CA ASP A 51 -22.30 -7.86 54.98
C ASP A 51 -22.47 -6.36 55.17
N VAL A 52 -21.66 -5.57 54.47
CA VAL A 52 -21.89 -4.14 54.30
C VAL A 52 -23.03 -3.99 53.27
N PRO A 53 -24.19 -3.42 53.64
CA PRO A 53 -25.34 -3.28 52.75
C PRO A 53 -24.99 -2.57 51.44
N ASN A 54 -25.65 -2.97 50.35
CA ASN A 54 -25.52 -2.36 49.03
C ASN A 54 -24.09 -2.38 48.43
N THR A 55 -23.24 -3.32 48.87
CA THR A 55 -21.90 -3.55 48.29
C THR A 55 -21.84 -4.74 47.33
N LEU A 56 -22.97 -5.36 46.98
CA LEU A 56 -23.00 -6.49 46.05
C LEU A 56 -22.75 -6.05 44.61
N VAL A 57 -21.65 -6.53 44.03
CA VAL A 57 -21.29 -6.41 42.62
C VAL A 57 -21.53 -7.75 41.93
N GLN A 58 -22.27 -7.74 40.83
CA GLN A 58 -22.45 -8.89 39.94
C GLN A 58 -21.53 -8.71 38.73
N ALA A 59 -20.36 -9.33 38.78
CA ALA A 59 -19.38 -9.30 37.70
C ALA A 59 -19.64 -10.47 36.73
N VAL A 60 -19.50 -10.23 35.43
CA VAL A 60 -19.71 -11.25 34.39
C VAL A 60 -18.47 -11.31 33.52
N LEU A 61 -17.76 -12.44 33.55
CA LEU A 61 -16.53 -12.64 32.79
C LEU A 61 -16.79 -13.48 31.56
N ALA A 62 -16.47 -12.95 30.37
CA ALA A 62 -16.60 -13.70 29.11
C ALA A 62 -15.56 -14.82 28.97
N LEU A 63 -14.39 -14.64 29.56
CA LEU A 63 -13.26 -15.57 29.55
C LEU A 63 -12.71 -15.71 30.97
N PRO A 64 -11.99 -16.81 31.29
CA PRO A 64 -11.26 -16.90 32.55
C PRO A 64 -10.21 -15.79 32.64
N THR A 65 -10.36 -14.92 33.64
CA THR A 65 -9.56 -13.69 33.77
C THR A 65 -9.17 -13.50 35.23
N THR A 66 -7.94 -13.05 35.46
CA THR A 66 -7.53 -12.59 36.80
C THR A 66 -8.16 -11.24 37.06
N VAL A 67 -8.92 -11.07 38.14
CA VAL A 67 -9.50 -9.77 38.51
C VAL A 67 -8.70 -9.13 39.64
N LEU A 68 -8.62 -7.80 39.63
CA LEU A 68 -8.18 -6.99 40.76
C LEU A 68 -9.41 -6.39 41.43
N ILE A 69 -9.71 -6.87 42.63
CA ILE A 69 -10.79 -6.35 43.47
C ILE A 69 -10.17 -5.36 44.46
N SER A 70 -10.78 -4.19 44.60
CA SER A 70 -10.33 -3.16 45.55
C SER A 70 -11.52 -2.55 46.27
N TYR A 71 -11.37 -2.22 47.54
CA TYR A 71 -12.36 -1.42 48.27
C TYR A 71 -11.69 -0.31 49.04
N CYS A 72 -12.44 0.77 49.25
CA CYS A 72 -12.06 1.91 50.07
C CYS A 72 -13.30 2.37 50.82
N VAL A 73 -13.19 2.47 52.15
CA VAL A 73 -14.28 2.81 53.06
C VAL A 73 -13.80 3.76 54.14
N THR A 74 -14.49 4.88 54.32
CA THR A 74 -14.27 5.76 55.48
C THR A 74 -15.27 5.43 56.58
N VAL A 75 -14.76 5.19 57.78
CA VAL A 75 -15.57 4.76 58.95
C VAL A 75 -15.43 5.73 60.12
N PHE A 76 -16.50 5.86 60.90
CA PHE A 76 -16.55 6.72 62.08
C PHE A 76 -16.93 5.91 63.32
N PRO A 77 -16.11 5.92 64.39
CA PRO A 77 -16.44 5.31 65.67
C PRO A 77 -17.27 6.25 66.54
N GLN A 78 -18.22 5.69 67.30
CA GLN A 78 -18.99 6.42 68.30
C GLN A 78 -18.91 5.74 69.67
N LEU A 79 -18.85 6.56 70.72
CA LEU A 79 -18.74 6.17 72.13
C LEU A 79 -20.02 6.50 72.91
N ALA A 80 -20.28 5.77 74.00
CA ALA A 80 -21.41 6.05 74.91
C ALA A 80 -21.28 7.36 75.70
N SER A 81 -20.05 7.75 76.06
CA SER A 81 -19.77 9.00 76.78
C SER A 81 -18.31 9.43 76.57
N LEU A 82 -18.09 10.71 76.28
CA LEU A 82 -16.74 11.31 76.28
C LEU A 82 -16.20 11.31 77.72
N PRO A 83 -14.94 10.88 77.96
CA PRO A 83 -14.35 10.94 79.30
C PRO A 83 -14.37 12.37 79.86
N SER A 84 -14.82 12.55 81.10
CA SER A 84 -14.98 13.87 81.76
C SER A 84 -13.66 14.56 82.13
N THR A 85 -12.51 13.93 81.90
CA THR A 85 -11.17 14.45 82.23
C THR A 85 -10.38 14.99 81.04
N GLY A 86 -10.99 15.19 79.87
CA GLY A 86 -10.23 15.45 78.65
C GLY A 86 -9.54 14.15 78.19
N GLY A 87 -9.44 13.96 76.88
CA GLY A 87 -9.08 12.68 76.27
C GLY A 87 -7.71 12.19 76.74
N LEU A 88 -7.68 11.29 77.72
CA LEU A 88 -6.54 10.41 77.89
C LEU A 88 -6.40 9.64 76.58
N ALA A 89 -5.23 9.70 75.95
CA ALA A 89 -4.84 8.70 74.96
C ALA A 89 -4.72 7.39 75.74
N ILE A 90 -5.82 6.63 75.81
CA ILE A 90 -5.93 5.47 76.69
C ILE A 90 -5.06 4.34 76.12
N ILE A 91 -3.77 4.35 76.51
CA ILE A 91 -3.15 3.11 76.99
C ILE A 91 -3.95 2.79 78.26
N ASP A 92 -4.94 1.91 78.15
CA ASP A 92 -5.62 1.39 79.34
C ASP A 92 -4.62 0.44 79.99
N GLU A 93 -3.78 0.96 80.90
CA GLU A 93 -2.82 0.15 81.64
C GLU A 93 -3.50 -0.99 82.45
N THR A 94 -4.82 -0.92 82.63
CA THR A 94 -5.61 -1.96 83.30
C THR A 94 -6.03 -3.09 82.36
N ARG A 95 -5.95 -2.89 81.04
CA ARG A 95 -6.22 -3.94 80.05
C ARG A 95 -4.94 -4.65 79.65
N ALA A 96 -5.08 -5.94 79.36
CA ALA A 96 -3.97 -6.72 78.82
C ALA A 96 -3.52 -6.12 77.47
N PRO A 97 -2.20 -6.07 77.19
CA PRO A 97 -1.69 -5.76 75.86
C PRO A 97 -2.43 -6.58 74.78
N GLY A 98 -3.06 -5.91 73.80
CA GLY A 98 -3.86 -6.55 72.74
C GLY A 98 -5.39 -6.53 72.93
N SER A 99 -5.93 -5.74 73.87
CA SER A 99 -7.37 -5.51 74.04
C SER A 99 -7.91 -4.41 73.10
N ASP A 100 -7.70 -4.58 71.80
CA ASP A 100 -7.98 -3.52 70.82
C ASP A 100 -9.46 -3.40 70.47
N ASP A 101 -9.93 -2.16 70.29
CA ASP A 101 -11.18 -1.87 69.60
C ASP A 101 -10.89 -1.64 68.12
N LEU A 102 -11.18 -2.65 67.30
CA LEU A 102 -10.89 -2.67 65.86
C LEU A 102 -12.14 -2.83 65.03
N LEU A 103 -12.08 -2.32 63.80
CA LEU A 103 -13.02 -2.64 62.75
C LEU A 103 -12.25 -3.25 61.59
N ALA A 104 -12.61 -4.47 61.21
CA ALA A 104 -11.99 -5.21 60.12
C ALA A 104 -12.93 -5.33 58.92
N PHE A 105 -12.35 -5.39 57.73
CA PHE A 105 -13.02 -5.56 56.45
C PHE A 105 -12.43 -6.71 55.66
N ARG A 106 -13.26 -7.38 54.85
CA ARG A 106 -12.84 -8.39 53.87
C ARG A 106 -13.80 -8.46 52.70
N VAL A 107 -13.28 -8.88 51.56
CA VAL A 107 -14.05 -9.21 50.36
C VAL A 107 -14.48 -10.68 50.41
N VAL A 108 -15.70 -10.93 49.94
CA VAL A 108 -16.23 -12.27 49.68
C VAL A 108 -16.58 -12.39 48.21
N VAL A 109 -16.04 -13.41 47.54
CA VAL A 109 -16.38 -13.78 46.15
C VAL A 109 -17.01 -15.16 46.15
N ASP A 110 -18.23 -15.30 45.63
CA ASP A 110 -18.95 -16.58 45.52
C ASP A 110 -18.94 -17.42 46.82
N SER A 111 -19.16 -16.75 47.94
CA SER A 111 -19.10 -17.31 49.31
C SER A 111 -17.70 -17.61 49.85
N PHE A 112 -16.64 -17.39 49.08
CA PHE A 112 -15.25 -17.47 49.55
C PHE A 112 -14.78 -16.13 50.12
N ALA A 113 -14.49 -16.11 51.41
CA ALA A 113 -13.91 -14.94 52.08
C ALA A 113 -12.38 -14.91 51.92
N ALA A 114 -11.85 -13.82 51.36
CA ALA A 114 -10.43 -13.71 51.04
C ALA A 114 -9.62 -13.04 52.15
N ARG A 115 -8.64 -13.76 52.71
CA ARG A 115 -7.69 -13.21 53.69
C ARG A 115 -6.79 -12.12 53.10
N GLN A 116 -6.47 -12.26 51.81
CA GLN A 116 -5.65 -11.34 51.03
C GLN A 116 -6.25 -9.93 50.98
N SER A 117 -7.58 -9.84 51.03
CA SER A 117 -8.31 -8.56 51.04
C SER A 117 -8.45 -7.92 52.42
N GLY A 118 -7.99 -8.60 53.48
CA GLY A 118 -8.25 -8.19 54.85
C GLY A 118 -7.61 -6.84 55.19
N ALA A 119 -8.36 -5.91 55.77
CA ALA A 119 -7.80 -4.68 56.30
C ALA A 119 -8.51 -4.31 57.61
N SER A 120 -7.87 -3.53 58.46
CA SER A 120 -8.45 -3.12 59.74
C SER A 120 -8.01 -1.72 60.12
N THR A 121 -8.85 -1.06 60.91
CA THR A 121 -8.52 0.19 61.63
C THR A 121 -8.87 0.03 63.10
N GLY A 122 -8.41 0.95 63.94
CA GLY A 122 -8.72 1.01 65.36
C GLY A 122 -9.25 2.37 65.79
N TYR A 123 -9.70 2.44 67.04
CA TYR A 123 -10.24 3.66 67.62
C TYR A 123 -9.16 4.67 68.03
N PHE A 124 -9.20 5.87 67.46
CA PHE A 124 -8.53 7.09 67.92
C PHE A 124 -9.59 8.16 68.20
N GLN A 125 -9.62 8.77 69.39
CA GLN A 125 -10.37 10.00 69.74
C GLN A 125 -11.61 10.38 68.87
N THR A 126 -12.53 9.45 68.59
CA THR A 126 -13.71 9.62 67.70
C THR A 126 -13.43 10.00 66.23
N GLU A 127 -12.22 9.73 65.72
CA GLU A 127 -11.76 10.11 64.38
C GLU A 127 -12.35 9.24 63.26
N ALA A 128 -12.49 9.84 62.08
CA ALA A 128 -12.68 9.10 60.84
C ALA A 128 -11.42 8.27 60.52
N SER A 129 -11.61 7.06 60.00
CA SER A 129 -10.52 6.21 59.51
C SER A 129 -10.80 5.71 58.12
N LEU A 130 -9.82 5.83 57.23
CA LEU A 130 -9.82 5.17 55.94
C LEU A 130 -9.42 3.70 56.11
N VAL A 131 -10.22 2.79 55.57
CA VAL A 131 -9.86 1.37 55.42
C VAL A 131 -9.98 1.00 53.94
N SER A 132 -8.87 0.57 53.36
CA SER A 132 -8.85 0.03 52.00
C SER A 132 -8.14 -1.31 51.94
N GLY A 133 -8.47 -2.11 50.92
CA GLY A 133 -7.88 -3.43 50.72
C GLY A 133 -7.98 -3.87 49.26
N TYR A 134 -7.06 -4.76 48.88
CA TYR A 134 -6.97 -5.29 47.52
C TYR A 134 -6.93 -6.82 47.51
N TRP A 135 -7.44 -7.40 46.43
CA TRP A 135 -7.32 -8.82 46.17
C TRP A 135 -7.23 -9.11 44.67
N ALA A 136 -6.11 -9.68 44.26
CA ALA A 136 -5.94 -10.24 42.92
C ALA A 136 -6.30 -11.73 42.92
N THR A 137 -7.21 -12.17 42.05
CA THR A 137 -7.61 -13.60 41.97
C THR A 137 -8.03 -14.02 40.57
N PRO A 138 -7.63 -15.21 40.09
CA PRO A 138 -8.19 -15.80 38.88
C PRO A 138 -9.65 -16.19 39.12
N LEU A 139 -10.53 -15.79 38.20
CA LEU A 139 -11.92 -16.23 38.16
C LEU A 139 -12.20 -16.92 36.81
N SER A 140 -13.12 -17.87 36.82
CA SER A 140 -13.58 -18.55 35.60
C SER A 140 -14.43 -17.63 34.73
N ALA A 141 -14.72 -18.02 33.50
CA ALA A 141 -15.80 -17.38 32.75
C ALA A 141 -17.15 -17.64 33.44
N GLY A 142 -18.05 -16.65 33.44
CA GLY A 142 -19.37 -16.73 34.05
C GLY A 142 -19.68 -15.58 35.01
N ASN A 143 -20.75 -15.74 35.78
CA ASN A 143 -21.21 -14.74 36.75
C ASN A 143 -20.55 -14.98 38.10
N HIS A 144 -20.08 -13.90 38.71
CA HIS A 144 -19.42 -13.88 40.01
C HIS A 144 -20.06 -12.83 40.90
N SER A 145 -20.33 -13.21 42.15
CA SER A 145 -20.88 -12.34 43.18
C SER A 145 -19.75 -11.84 44.08
N VAL A 146 -19.58 -10.52 44.18
CA VAL A 146 -18.53 -9.89 45.00
C VAL A 146 -19.17 -8.92 45.98
N HIS A 147 -18.90 -9.04 47.27
CA HIS A 147 -19.42 -8.10 48.28
C HIS A 147 -18.43 -7.89 49.41
N LEU A 148 -18.65 -6.82 50.18
CA LEU A 148 -17.80 -6.44 51.30
C LEU A 148 -18.43 -6.87 52.62
N GLN A 149 -17.62 -7.41 53.52
CA GLN A 149 -17.99 -7.72 54.90
C GLN A 149 -17.15 -6.92 55.87
N TRP A 150 -17.73 -6.62 57.03
CA TRP A 150 -17.05 -5.97 58.15
C TRP A 150 -17.32 -6.69 59.47
N LYS A 151 -16.40 -6.51 60.42
CA LYS A 151 -16.45 -7.12 61.76
C LYS A 151 -15.93 -6.15 62.80
N LYS A 152 -16.73 -5.92 63.84
CA LYS A 152 -16.37 -5.13 65.02
C LYS A 152 -15.74 -6.03 66.09
N ILE A 153 -14.62 -5.59 66.65
CA ILE A 153 -13.88 -6.26 67.74
C ILE A 153 -13.72 -5.22 68.86
N GLY A 154 -13.86 -5.66 70.12
CA GLY A 154 -13.76 -4.78 71.29
C GLY A 154 -15.09 -4.15 71.72
N THR A 155 -15.15 -3.66 72.96
CA THR A 155 -16.38 -3.19 73.61
C THR A 155 -16.35 -1.71 73.98
N TYR A 156 -15.24 -1.01 73.76
CA TYR A 156 -15.10 0.40 74.10
C TYR A 156 -15.80 1.30 73.08
N VAL A 157 -15.61 1.01 71.78
CA VAL A 157 -16.42 1.63 70.73
C VAL A 157 -17.79 1.00 70.77
N THR A 158 -18.84 1.80 70.94
CA THR A 158 -20.21 1.25 70.99
C THR A 158 -20.77 0.95 69.62
N GLU A 159 -20.41 1.76 68.62
CA GLU A 159 -20.81 1.54 67.24
C GLU A 159 -19.79 2.11 66.26
N TRP A 160 -19.70 1.49 65.08
CA TRP A 160 -18.99 2.02 63.93
C TRP A 160 -19.98 2.33 62.82
N THR A 161 -19.76 3.42 62.10
CA THR A 161 -20.64 3.85 61.02
C THR A 161 -19.89 4.10 59.72
N ILE A 162 -20.49 3.71 58.60
CA ILE A 162 -20.15 4.22 57.26
C ILE A 162 -21.21 5.26 56.96
N ASN A 163 -20.81 6.50 56.72
CA ASN A 163 -21.77 7.58 56.53
C ASN A 163 -21.28 8.59 55.48
N PRO A 164 -21.62 8.38 54.20
CA PRO A 164 -21.26 9.30 53.12
C PRO A 164 -21.83 10.71 53.29
N GLY A 165 -22.83 10.90 54.15
CA GLY A 165 -23.49 12.18 54.42
C GLY A 165 -22.92 13.00 55.58
N VAL A 166 -21.83 12.58 56.23
CA VAL A 166 -21.19 13.35 57.32
C VAL A 166 -20.62 14.67 56.80
N GLY A 167 -20.58 15.69 57.67
CA GLY A 167 -19.96 16.98 57.38
C GLY A 167 -20.66 17.67 56.21
N THR A 168 -19.88 18.01 55.19
CA THR A 168 -20.37 18.61 53.93
C THR A 168 -21.02 17.60 52.97
N GLY A 169 -21.10 16.33 53.35
CA GLY A 169 -21.69 15.24 52.58
C GLY A 169 -20.72 14.54 51.63
N PHE A 170 -19.41 14.73 51.83
CA PHE A 170 -18.33 14.12 51.03
C PHE A 170 -17.22 13.53 51.92
N SER A 171 -17.53 13.19 53.17
CA SER A 171 -16.53 12.84 54.19
C SER A 171 -16.46 11.35 54.50
N GLY A 172 -17.36 10.51 53.95
CA GLY A 172 -17.58 9.15 54.44
C GLY A 172 -17.87 8.08 53.37
N GLY A 173 -17.22 8.16 52.22
CA GLY A 173 -17.46 7.29 51.06
C GLY A 173 -17.17 5.81 51.31
N CYS A 174 -17.81 4.97 50.51
CA CYS A 174 -17.64 3.51 50.53
C CYS A 174 -17.74 2.99 49.10
N THR A 175 -16.73 2.27 48.66
CA THR A 175 -16.57 1.85 47.27
C THR A 175 -16.00 0.44 47.23
N LEU A 176 -16.55 -0.41 46.37
CA LEU A 176 -16.03 -1.73 46.02
C LEU A 176 -15.93 -1.78 44.49
N VAL A 177 -14.74 -2.04 43.96
CA VAL A 177 -14.45 -2.10 42.53
C VAL A 177 -13.96 -3.49 42.18
N VAL A 178 -14.47 -4.04 41.09
CA VAL A 178 -13.95 -5.26 40.45
C VAL A 178 -13.44 -4.85 39.08
N ALA A 179 -12.14 -5.01 38.84
CA ALA A 179 -11.50 -4.67 37.58
C ALA A 179 -10.85 -5.91 36.96
N ALA A 180 -11.31 -6.29 35.77
CA ALA A 180 -10.73 -7.35 34.94
C ALA A 180 -9.93 -6.77 33.76
N GLN A 181 -9.85 -5.45 33.66
CA GLN A 181 -9.17 -4.72 32.61
C GLN A 181 -7.64 -4.71 32.81
N HIS A 182 -6.93 -5.58 32.09
CA HIS A 182 -5.46 -5.58 31.94
C HIS A 182 -5.07 -6.57 30.84
N THR A 183 -3.89 -6.41 30.25
CA THR A 183 -3.32 -7.44 29.36
C THR A 183 -2.71 -8.59 30.15
N SER A 184 -2.16 -8.26 31.31
CA SER A 184 -1.42 -9.17 32.17
C SER A 184 -1.44 -8.64 33.59
N LEU A 185 -1.50 -9.54 34.57
CA LEU A 185 -1.46 -9.19 35.98
C LEU A 185 -0.52 -10.17 36.69
N TRP A 186 0.64 -9.68 37.09
CA TRP A 186 1.55 -10.39 37.98
C TRP A 186 1.37 -9.87 39.39
N TYR A 187 1.28 -10.75 40.38
CA TYR A 187 1.07 -10.31 41.75
C TYR A 187 1.67 -11.26 42.78
N THR A 188 1.90 -10.71 43.97
CA THR A 188 2.22 -11.47 45.19
C THR A 188 1.33 -10.97 46.32
N GLN A 189 0.77 -11.91 47.11
CA GLN A 189 -0.14 -11.61 48.21
C GLN A 189 0.17 -12.47 49.45
N PRO A 190 1.35 -12.25 50.08
CA PRO A 190 1.84 -13.13 51.13
C PRO A 190 1.04 -13.00 52.43
N LEU A 191 0.53 -14.13 52.93
CA LEU A 191 -0.20 -14.23 54.21
C LEU A 191 0.70 -14.49 55.43
N VAL A 192 2.02 -14.59 55.24
CA VAL A 192 2.98 -14.78 56.33
C VAL A 192 3.20 -13.49 57.11
N PRO A 193 3.23 -13.50 58.45
CA PRO A 193 3.64 -12.34 59.24
C PRO A 193 5.04 -11.82 58.87
N VAL A 194 5.19 -10.50 58.85
CA VAL A 194 6.49 -9.84 58.70
C VAL A 194 6.65 -8.73 59.75
N SER A 195 7.87 -8.50 60.20
CA SER A 195 8.23 -7.44 61.14
C SER A 195 9.54 -6.79 60.72
N ILE A 196 9.67 -5.49 60.94
CA ILE A 196 10.93 -4.79 60.68
C ILE A 196 11.93 -5.20 61.74
N SER A 197 13.07 -5.75 61.31
CA SER A 197 14.09 -6.29 62.21
C SER A 197 15.31 -5.39 62.39
N GLN A 198 15.60 -4.54 61.40
CA GLN A 198 16.75 -3.65 61.32
C GLN A 198 16.26 -2.21 61.09
N PRO A 199 16.05 -1.42 62.16
CA PRO A 199 15.71 0.00 62.02
C PRO A 199 16.76 0.75 61.20
N LEU A 200 16.32 1.75 60.42
CA LEU A 200 17.11 2.59 59.51
C LEU A 200 17.69 1.88 58.27
N GLU A 201 17.56 0.56 58.16
CA GLU A 201 17.93 -0.21 56.97
C GLU A 201 16.69 -0.55 56.13
N TRP A 202 16.89 -0.73 54.81
CA TRP A 202 15.82 -1.12 53.89
C TRP A 202 15.71 -2.64 53.84
N GLU A 203 14.56 -3.17 54.24
CA GLU A 203 14.27 -4.61 54.23
C GLU A 203 13.19 -4.94 53.19
N ALA A 204 13.29 -6.09 52.53
CA ALA A 204 12.31 -6.53 51.55
C ALA A 204 11.03 -7.03 52.24
N VAL A 205 9.87 -6.57 51.76
CA VAL A 205 8.54 -6.95 52.26
C VAL A 205 7.94 -8.08 51.42
N MET A 206 8.02 -7.94 50.10
CA MET A 206 7.53 -8.89 49.11
C MET A 206 8.13 -8.60 47.73
N SER A 207 8.20 -9.62 46.88
CA SER A 207 8.71 -9.50 45.51
C SER A 207 7.82 -10.25 44.53
N VAL A 208 7.80 -9.80 43.29
CA VAL A 208 7.15 -10.47 42.16
C VAL A 208 8.09 -10.48 40.95
N THR A 209 8.14 -11.62 40.25
CA THR A 209 8.90 -11.75 39.00
C THR A 209 7.94 -11.54 37.82
N VAL A 210 8.37 -10.72 36.87
CA VAL A 210 7.59 -10.29 35.72
C VAL A 210 8.38 -10.56 34.45
N THR A 211 7.72 -11.06 33.40
CA THR A 211 8.34 -11.27 32.10
C THR A 211 7.60 -10.44 31.05
N ILE A 212 8.34 -9.51 30.42
CA ILE A 212 7.84 -8.60 29.40
C ILE A 212 8.29 -9.11 28.03
N THR A 213 7.37 -9.24 27.07
CA THR A 213 7.63 -9.82 25.73
C THR A 213 7.78 -8.78 24.62
N SER A 214 7.29 -7.56 24.86
CA SER A 214 7.31 -6.41 23.95
C SER A 214 7.49 -5.13 24.79
N ASN A 215 7.88 -4.00 24.21
CA ASN A 215 7.89 -2.74 24.95
C ASN A 215 6.48 -2.46 25.50
N THR A 216 6.34 -2.44 26.83
CA THR A 216 5.03 -2.36 27.50
C THR A 216 5.14 -1.41 28.68
N THR A 217 4.18 -0.48 28.78
CA THR A 217 3.98 0.31 30.00
C THR A 217 3.25 -0.55 31.02
N VAL A 218 3.79 -0.62 32.23
CA VAL A 218 3.19 -1.35 33.34
C VAL A 218 2.92 -0.40 34.48
N ARG A 219 1.80 -0.62 35.17
CA ARG A 219 1.49 -0.01 36.45
C ARG A 219 1.94 -0.92 37.58
N ILE A 220 2.67 -0.38 38.54
CA ILE A 220 3.14 -1.09 39.74
C ILE A 220 2.40 -0.50 40.94
N LEU A 221 1.55 -1.32 41.53
CA LEU A 221 0.72 -1.00 42.69
C LEU A 221 1.16 -1.84 43.89
N TYR A 222 1.27 -1.23 45.06
CA TYR A 222 1.39 -1.99 46.31
C TYR A 222 0.45 -1.47 47.40
N HIS A 223 0.09 -2.38 48.30
CA HIS A 223 -0.77 -2.13 49.46
C HIS A 223 -0.28 -2.98 50.63
N VAL A 224 0.13 -2.32 51.71
CA VAL A 224 0.71 -2.93 52.90
C VAL A 224 0.11 -2.30 54.15
N PRO A 225 -0.90 -2.94 54.75
CA PRO A 225 -1.33 -2.61 56.11
C PRO A 225 -0.20 -2.93 57.06
N VAL A 226 0.10 -1.98 57.95
CA VAL A 226 1.15 -2.08 58.96
C VAL A 226 0.62 -1.62 60.30
N ARG A 227 1.17 -2.15 61.38
CA ARG A 227 0.77 -1.82 62.72
C ARG A 227 2.00 -1.83 63.63
N PRO A 228 2.15 -0.84 64.51
CA PRO A 228 3.17 -0.92 65.54
C PRO A 228 2.68 -1.74 66.75
N ASP A 229 3.59 -2.48 67.38
CA ASP A 229 3.33 -3.27 68.60
C ASP A 229 2.95 -2.39 69.80
N VAL A 230 2.69 -2.91 70.99
CA VAL A 230 2.43 -2.04 72.16
C VAL A 230 3.73 -1.39 72.67
N LEU A 231 3.65 -0.17 73.22
CA LEU A 231 4.77 0.57 73.83
C LEU A 231 5.44 -0.16 75.01
N PRO A 232 6.76 0.01 75.21
CA PRO A 232 7.40 -0.12 76.51
C PRO A 232 7.01 1.06 77.44
N VAL A 233 6.89 0.79 78.74
CA VAL A 233 6.15 1.58 79.75
C VAL A 233 6.70 3.00 80.04
N ASP A 234 7.86 3.43 79.52
CA ASP A 234 8.50 4.70 79.93
C ASP A 234 8.76 5.72 78.79
N GLY A 235 8.18 6.92 78.93
CA GLY A 235 8.79 8.20 78.52
C GLY A 235 8.66 8.72 77.07
N ALA A 236 8.04 7.99 76.14
CA ALA A 236 8.14 8.33 74.70
C ALA A 236 6.85 8.82 73.99
N GLY A 237 5.80 9.22 74.73
CA GLY A 237 4.44 9.44 74.18
C GLY A 237 4.29 10.45 73.02
N TYR A 238 5.28 11.30 72.76
CA TYR A 238 5.28 12.29 71.66
C TYR A 238 6.30 12.01 70.54
N ALA A 239 7.15 10.99 70.69
CA ALA A 239 8.08 10.60 69.63
C ALA A 239 7.30 10.04 68.43
N LEU A 240 7.75 10.36 67.21
CA LEU A 240 7.15 9.89 65.97
C LEU A 240 7.96 8.72 65.45
N ASP A 241 7.29 7.58 65.28
CA ASP A 241 7.80 6.50 64.46
C ASP A 241 7.39 6.77 63.02
N GLU A 242 8.32 6.64 62.09
CA GLU A 242 8.12 6.82 60.65
C GLU A 242 8.52 5.54 59.92
N ILE A 243 7.60 5.02 59.11
CA ILE A 243 7.85 3.88 58.23
C ILE A 243 7.72 4.33 56.78
N ASP A 244 8.75 4.04 56.00
CA ASP A 244 8.82 4.35 54.57
C ASP A 244 8.73 3.07 53.73
N THR A 245 8.26 3.21 52.51
CA THR A 245 8.28 2.17 51.48
C THR A 245 8.90 2.67 50.18
N ILE A 246 9.48 1.77 49.39
CA ILE A 246 10.01 2.06 48.05
C ILE A 246 10.02 0.81 47.18
N ILE A 247 9.72 0.98 45.89
CA ILE A 247 9.85 -0.05 44.86
C ILE A 247 11.27 -0.06 44.31
N ASP A 248 11.79 -1.26 44.16
CA ASP A 248 13.04 -1.58 43.48
C ASP A 248 12.77 -2.50 42.29
N ILE A 249 13.29 -2.16 41.12
CA ILE A 249 13.22 -2.98 39.90
C ILE A 249 14.65 -3.34 39.51
N ASN A 250 15.00 -4.62 39.57
CA ASN A 250 16.34 -5.14 39.25
C ASN A 250 17.50 -4.42 39.96
N GLY A 251 17.31 -4.00 41.22
CA GLY A 251 18.31 -3.31 42.03
C GLY A 251 18.31 -1.78 41.90
N SER A 252 17.40 -1.22 41.09
CA SER A 252 17.21 0.23 40.94
C SER A 252 15.97 0.69 41.69
N ARG A 253 16.13 1.65 42.60
CA ARG A 253 15.03 2.19 43.44
C ARG A 253 14.34 3.39 42.78
N TYR A 254 13.01 3.36 42.78
CA TYR A 254 12.15 4.36 42.16
C TYR A 254 11.51 5.24 43.24
N ARG A 255 11.93 6.50 43.34
CA ARG A 255 11.49 7.42 44.43
C ARG A 255 10.03 7.81 44.30
N GLU A 256 9.50 7.89 43.09
CA GLU A 256 8.10 8.14 42.78
C GLU A 256 7.14 7.14 43.42
N SER A 257 7.64 5.95 43.78
CA SER A 257 6.85 4.92 44.43
C SER A 257 6.77 5.05 45.95
N THR A 258 7.43 6.04 46.56
CA THR A 258 7.55 6.09 48.02
C THR A 258 6.25 6.47 48.71
N ALA A 259 5.89 5.71 49.74
CA ALA A 259 4.87 6.09 50.71
C ALA A 259 5.45 6.05 52.11
N SER A 260 4.97 6.97 52.96
CA SER A 260 5.42 7.12 54.34
C SER A 260 4.22 7.21 55.25
N LEU A 261 4.31 6.54 56.40
CA LEU A 261 3.32 6.59 57.46
C LEU A 261 4.04 7.00 58.75
N MET A 262 3.45 7.95 59.48
CA MET A 262 3.96 8.37 60.77
C MET A 262 2.90 8.19 61.84
N THR A 263 3.30 7.73 63.02
CA THR A 263 2.42 7.71 64.19
C THR A 263 3.18 8.07 65.45
N GLN A 264 2.49 8.72 66.40
CA GLN A 264 3.08 8.95 67.72
C GLN A 264 3.17 7.62 68.47
N ALA A 265 4.23 7.46 69.24
CA ALA A 265 4.52 6.21 69.92
C ALA A 265 3.39 5.74 70.85
N LYS A 266 2.57 6.65 71.39
CA LYS A 266 1.39 6.34 72.22
C LYS A 266 0.23 5.62 71.49
N PHE A 267 0.27 5.49 70.16
CA PHE A 267 -0.82 4.89 69.38
C PHE A 267 -0.42 3.57 68.74
N SER A 268 -1.26 2.54 68.85
CA SER A 268 -1.01 1.18 68.30
C SER A 268 -1.94 0.78 67.16
N GLN A 269 -2.53 1.76 66.49
CA GLN A 269 -3.51 1.50 65.45
C GLN A 269 -2.85 1.00 64.17
N PRO A 270 -3.55 0.15 63.41
CA PRO A 270 -3.15 -0.14 62.03
C PRO A 270 -3.14 1.14 61.19
N GLY A 271 -2.17 1.25 60.31
CA GLY A 271 -2.13 2.23 59.23
C GLY A 271 -1.82 1.56 57.91
N LEU A 272 -1.75 2.35 56.84
CA LEU A 272 -1.62 1.86 55.48
C LEU A 272 -0.45 2.53 54.75
N LEU A 273 0.39 1.70 54.13
CA LEU A 273 1.39 2.11 53.14
C LEU A 273 0.94 1.61 51.77
N MET A 274 0.81 2.52 50.81
CA MET A 274 0.42 2.18 49.46
C MET A 274 1.08 3.11 48.46
N GLY A 275 1.35 2.62 47.27
CA GLY A 275 1.93 3.43 46.21
C GLY A 275 1.58 2.86 44.84
N ASP A 276 1.63 3.74 43.86
CA ASP A 276 1.15 3.50 42.51
C ASP A 276 1.99 4.29 41.50
N MET A 277 2.65 3.59 40.58
CA MET A 277 3.52 4.20 39.58
C MET A 277 3.38 3.51 38.22
N SER A 278 3.55 4.26 37.13
CA SER A 278 3.65 3.70 35.77
C SER A 278 5.09 3.80 35.26
N VAL A 279 5.57 2.73 34.61
CA VAL A 279 6.91 2.66 34.01
C VAL A 279 6.88 1.86 32.71
N THR A 280 7.59 2.33 31.69
CA THR A 280 7.77 1.57 30.44
C THR A 280 8.95 0.61 30.58
N LEU A 281 8.69 -0.68 30.41
CA LEU A 281 9.67 -1.76 30.43
C LEU A 281 9.90 -2.30 29.02
N VAL A 282 11.14 -2.68 28.72
CA VAL A 282 11.52 -3.33 27.46
C VAL A 282 11.42 -4.87 27.62
N PRO A 283 11.47 -5.66 26.54
CA PRO A 283 11.44 -7.11 26.65
C PRO A 283 12.58 -7.67 27.52
N ASP A 284 12.24 -8.10 28.73
CA ASP A 284 13.16 -8.74 29.67
C ASP A 284 12.37 -9.40 30.83
N THR A 285 13.08 -10.09 31.71
CA THR A 285 12.57 -10.53 33.01
C THR A 285 13.01 -9.57 34.10
N TYR A 286 12.04 -9.08 34.87
CA TYR A 286 12.24 -8.13 35.96
C TYR A 286 11.86 -8.77 37.30
N VAL A 287 12.58 -8.40 38.34
CA VAL A 287 12.21 -8.66 39.74
C VAL A 287 11.83 -7.32 40.36
N VAL A 288 10.56 -7.18 40.69
CA VAL A 288 10.01 -6.01 41.38
C VAL A 288 9.91 -6.35 42.86
N THR A 289 10.62 -5.60 43.71
CA THR A 289 10.65 -5.81 45.16
C THR A 289 10.19 -4.55 45.88
N LEU A 290 9.23 -4.71 46.79
CA LEU A 290 8.85 -3.67 47.73
C LEU A 290 9.77 -3.74 48.95
N TYR A 291 10.42 -2.64 49.27
CA TYR A 291 11.20 -2.46 50.48
C TYR A 291 10.46 -1.55 51.46
N TRP A 292 10.69 -1.76 52.75
CA TRP A 292 10.30 -0.85 53.82
C TRP A 292 11.50 -0.45 54.68
N ARG A 293 11.37 0.64 55.44
CA ARG A 293 12.38 1.10 56.40
C ARG A 293 11.69 1.77 57.58
N LEU A 294 12.17 1.49 58.80
CA LEU A 294 11.65 2.09 60.03
C LEU A 294 12.64 3.08 60.64
N ASN A 295 12.18 4.28 60.91
CA ASN A 295 12.81 5.22 61.82
C ASN A 295 11.95 5.32 63.08
N SER A 296 12.30 4.56 64.13
CA SER A 296 11.59 4.53 65.40
C SER A 296 12.50 5.01 66.53
N PRO A 297 12.42 6.29 66.95
CA PRO A 297 13.14 6.79 68.11
C PRO A 297 12.78 6.05 69.41
N THR A 298 11.65 5.32 69.41
CA THR A 298 11.13 4.57 70.56
C THR A 298 11.57 3.10 70.59
N GLY A 299 12.21 2.60 69.52
CA GLY A 299 12.63 1.21 69.39
C GLY A 299 11.46 0.22 69.24
N ARG A 300 10.28 0.72 68.88
CA ARG A 300 9.06 -0.07 68.76
C ARG A 300 9.07 -0.89 67.47
N LEU A 301 8.63 -2.14 67.57
CA LEU A 301 8.53 -3.01 66.41
C LEU A 301 7.28 -2.68 65.59
N TRP A 302 7.45 -2.67 64.27
CA TRP A 302 6.36 -2.54 63.30
C TRP A 302 6.19 -3.84 62.55
N ARG A 303 4.93 -4.24 62.35
CA ARG A 303 4.57 -5.54 61.79
C ARG A 303 3.44 -5.42 60.79
N SER A 304 3.40 -6.34 59.83
CA SER A 304 2.22 -6.64 59.02
C SER A 304 1.81 -8.08 59.30
N LEU A 305 0.60 -8.26 59.83
CA LEU A 305 0.14 -9.53 60.42
C LEU A 305 -1.16 -10.01 59.75
N PRO A 306 -1.10 -10.56 58.52
CA PRO A 306 -2.30 -11.08 57.84
C PRO A 306 -3.03 -12.14 58.66
N SER A 307 -2.30 -12.91 59.48
CA SER A 307 -2.83 -13.97 60.35
C SER A 307 -3.35 -13.48 61.71
N LEU A 308 -3.42 -12.18 61.96
CA LEU A 308 -3.90 -11.64 63.23
C LEU A 308 -5.38 -12.00 63.47
N TYR A 309 -5.73 -12.37 64.70
CA TYR A 309 -7.06 -12.84 65.12
C TYR A 309 -7.59 -13.99 64.24
N ASP A 310 -8.67 -13.78 63.49
CA ASP A 310 -9.28 -14.78 62.60
C ASP A 310 -8.64 -14.82 61.19
N GLY A 311 -7.60 -13.99 60.97
CA GLY A 311 -6.75 -14.03 59.77
C GLY A 311 -7.21 -13.15 58.61
N PHE A 312 -7.97 -12.09 58.88
CA PHE A 312 -8.51 -11.16 57.87
C PHE A 312 -8.18 -9.69 58.19
N MET A 313 -7.06 -9.42 58.86
CA MET A 313 -6.79 -8.08 59.42
C MET A 313 -5.85 -7.22 58.57
N MET A 314 -4.88 -7.82 57.89
CA MET A 314 -3.75 -7.11 57.27
C MET A 314 -3.23 -7.85 56.01
N GLY A 315 -4.10 -8.07 55.04
CA GLY A 315 -3.77 -8.59 53.73
C GLY A 315 -2.86 -7.65 52.95
N ARG A 316 -2.00 -8.21 52.11
CA ARG A 316 -0.95 -7.47 51.39
C ARG A 316 -1.02 -7.76 49.90
N LEU A 317 -0.67 -6.77 49.09
CA LEU A 317 -0.56 -6.91 47.64
C LEU A 317 0.65 -6.13 47.12
N LEU A 318 1.41 -6.77 46.22
CA LEU A 318 2.25 -6.10 45.23
C LEU A 318 1.83 -6.64 43.87
N ALA A 319 1.37 -5.77 42.98
CA ALA A 319 0.88 -6.10 41.65
C ALA A 319 1.64 -5.30 40.60
N VAL A 320 1.97 -5.97 39.51
CA VAL A 320 2.46 -5.38 38.27
C VAL A 320 1.41 -5.68 37.22
N ILE A 321 0.83 -4.63 36.67
CA ILE A 321 -0.33 -4.68 35.79
C ILE A 321 0.15 -4.22 34.41
N GLY A 322 0.11 -5.11 33.43
CA GLY A 322 0.29 -4.73 32.03
C GLY A 322 -0.94 -3.96 31.57
N GLU A 323 -0.74 -2.71 31.17
CA GLU A 323 -1.79 -1.86 30.62
C GLU A 323 -2.36 -2.52 29.35
N THR A 324 -3.68 -2.42 29.11
CA THR A 324 -4.19 -2.89 27.82
C THR A 324 -3.80 -1.94 26.69
N LEU A 325 -3.78 -2.46 25.46
CA LEU A 325 -3.55 -1.65 24.26
C LEU A 325 -4.65 -0.58 24.04
N ASN A 326 -5.75 -0.65 24.78
CA ASN A 326 -6.91 0.24 24.72
C ASN A 326 -7.06 1.11 25.98
N ASP A 327 -6.17 0.98 26.97
CA ASP A 327 -6.24 1.75 28.21
C ASP A 327 -5.37 2.98 28.09
N ILE A 328 -5.97 4.16 27.96
CA ILE A 328 -5.27 5.38 28.38
C ILE A 328 -5.40 5.43 29.90
N GLU A 329 -4.39 4.91 30.60
CA GLU A 329 -4.19 5.30 31.99
C GLU A 329 -3.58 6.70 32.02
N LYS A 330 -4.43 7.70 32.29
CA LYS A 330 -3.95 9.06 32.47
C LYS A 330 -3.72 9.29 33.95
N VAL A 331 -2.47 9.17 34.38
CA VAL A 331 -2.05 9.54 35.74
C VAL A 331 -1.54 10.99 35.70
N SER A 332 -2.22 11.89 36.42
CA SER A 332 -1.65 13.20 36.74
C SER A 332 -0.90 13.08 38.06
N THR A 333 0.39 13.40 38.04
CA THR A 333 1.21 13.55 39.23
C THR A 333 1.64 15.01 39.37
N ASP A 334 1.12 15.69 40.38
CA ASP A 334 1.40 17.11 40.61
C ASP A 334 2.05 17.29 41.99
N SER A 335 3.25 17.87 42.02
CA SER A 335 3.97 18.21 43.25
C SER A 335 3.60 19.61 43.78
N THR A 336 2.89 20.41 42.99
CA THR A 336 2.56 21.82 43.28
C THR A 336 1.07 21.97 43.54
N ILE A 337 0.68 21.96 44.81
CA ILE A 337 -0.73 21.77 45.14
C ILE A 337 -1.52 23.10 45.15
N PHE A 338 -1.02 24.30 45.54
CA PHE A 338 -1.81 25.57 45.39
C PHE A 338 -1.11 26.94 45.33
N SER A 339 -1.81 27.90 44.69
CA SER A 339 -1.80 29.35 44.94
C SER A 339 -3.22 29.86 45.31
N GLY A 340 -3.46 30.41 46.51
CA GLY A 340 -4.76 30.97 46.90
C GLY A 340 -4.94 31.20 48.41
N VAL A 341 -5.96 31.99 48.83
CA VAL A 341 -6.28 32.30 50.24
C VAL A 341 -7.28 31.26 50.79
N PRO A 342 -7.08 30.69 52.00
CA PRO A 342 -8.00 29.73 52.62
C PRO A 342 -9.40 30.31 52.84
N SER A 343 -10.43 29.55 52.49
CA SER A 343 -11.85 29.83 52.75
C SER A 343 -12.57 28.48 52.95
N PRO A 344 -13.80 28.43 53.49
CA PRO A 344 -14.57 27.18 53.65
C PRO A 344 -15.09 26.61 52.31
N GLN A 345 -14.36 26.84 51.22
CA GLN A 345 -14.68 26.40 49.86
C GLN A 345 -13.86 25.16 49.50
N TRP A 346 -14.31 24.44 48.47
CA TRP A 346 -13.56 23.33 47.88
C TRP A 346 -12.48 23.86 46.94
N PHE A 347 -11.31 23.23 46.95
CA PHE A 347 -10.13 23.62 46.16
C PHE A 347 -9.66 22.47 45.25
N ASP A 348 -9.31 22.77 44.00
CA ASP A 348 -8.86 21.79 42.98
C ASP A 348 -7.42 21.33 43.23
N VAL A 349 -7.19 20.08 43.65
CA VAL A 349 -5.84 19.52 43.87
C VAL A 349 -5.15 19.30 42.53
N GLY A 350 -4.05 20.02 42.30
CA GLY A 350 -3.24 19.90 41.10
C GLY A 350 -4.01 20.22 39.81
N SER A 351 -3.46 19.79 38.68
CA SER A 351 -4.07 20.03 37.37
C SER A 351 -5.25 19.09 37.07
N PRO A 352 -6.36 19.60 36.47
CA PRO A 352 -7.48 18.77 36.06
C PRO A 352 -7.09 17.79 34.96
N LEU A 353 -7.75 16.64 34.96
CA LEU A 353 -7.48 15.56 34.02
C LEU A 353 -8.56 15.52 32.92
N THR A 354 -8.17 15.84 31.70
CA THR A 354 -9.07 15.81 30.53
C THR A 354 -8.87 14.57 29.65
N PHE A 355 -9.96 13.98 29.16
CA PHE A 355 -9.94 12.85 28.21
C PHE A 355 -11.20 12.88 27.33
N PHE A 356 -11.22 12.07 26.28
CA PHE A 356 -12.35 11.97 25.34
C PHE A 356 -12.82 10.52 25.24
N LEU A 357 -14.12 10.31 25.07
CA LEU A 357 -14.73 9.00 24.82
C LEU A 357 -15.44 9.00 23.45
N GLY A 358 -15.11 8.03 22.60
CA GLY A 358 -15.78 7.82 21.31
C GLY A 358 -17.18 7.21 21.43
N GLU A 359 -17.39 6.36 22.43
CA GLU A 359 -18.66 5.72 22.75
C GLU A 359 -19.01 5.82 24.24
N THR A 360 -20.13 5.22 24.67
CA THR A 360 -20.45 5.13 26.10
C THR A 360 -19.55 4.06 26.72
N SER A 361 -18.77 4.45 27.73
CA SER A 361 -17.74 3.58 28.32
C SER A 361 -17.80 3.59 29.84
N ASN A 362 -17.50 2.45 30.45
CA ASN A 362 -17.24 2.42 31.90
C ASN A 362 -15.85 2.99 32.17
N VAL A 363 -15.78 3.91 33.12
CA VAL A 363 -14.54 4.61 33.48
C VAL A 363 -14.29 4.44 34.96
N LEU A 364 -13.19 3.78 35.29
CA LEU A 364 -12.67 3.68 36.64
C LEU A 364 -11.84 4.92 36.96
N LEU A 365 -12.27 5.64 37.98
CA LEU A 365 -11.64 6.84 38.50
C LEU A 365 -11.05 6.49 39.85
N ARG A 366 -9.77 6.79 40.07
CA ARG A 366 -9.13 6.63 41.39
C ARG A 366 -8.26 7.83 41.71
N TYR A 367 -8.22 8.18 42.99
CA TYR A 367 -7.23 9.12 43.50
C TYR A 367 -6.59 8.61 44.77
N HIS A 368 -5.36 9.07 45.00
CA HIS A 368 -4.64 8.94 46.24
C HIS A 368 -4.06 10.30 46.62
N LEU A 369 -4.38 10.78 47.82
CA LEU A 369 -3.88 12.04 48.36
C LEU A 369 -3.29 11.81 49.76
N PRO A 370 -1.96 11.82 49.90
CA PRO A 370 -1.32 11.89 51.21
C PRO A 370 -1.47 13.31 51.78
N ILE A 371 -1.74 13.42 53.09
CA ILE A 371 -1.98 14.67 53.82
C ILE A 371 -1.08 14.69 55.05
N GLN A 372 -0.30 15.76 55.22
CA GLN A 372 0.67 15.88 56.32
C GLN A 372 0.21 16.87 57.38
N PHE A 373 0.05 16.40 58.61
CA PHE A 373 -0.20 17.22 59.80
C PHE A 373 1.03 17.23 60.72
N LEU A 374 2.10 17.95 60.33
CA LEU A 374 3.39 17.94 61.08
C LEU A 374 3.56 19.09 62.09
N HIS A 375 3.01 20.27 61.76
CA HIS A 375 3.27 21.53 62.46
C HIS A 375 2.01 22.18 63.07
N HIS A 376 0.95 21.41 63.35
CA HIS A 376 -0.28 21.96 63.93
C HIS A 376 -0.03 22.48 65.37
N PRO A 377 -0.42 23.72 65.71
CA PRO A 377 -0.11 24.35 67.00
C PRO A 377 -0.78 23.66 68.19
N SER A 378 -1.90 22.96 67.98
CA SER A 378 -2.58 22.16 69.03
C SER A 378 -1.81 20.89 69.44
N PHE A 379 -0.82 20.42 68.66
CA PHE A 379 -0.20 19.11 68.93
C PHE A 379 0.59 19.05 70.23
N LEU A 380 0.92 20.21 70.81
CA LEU A 380 1.53 20.36 72.12
C LEU A 380 0.50 20.64 73.24
N SER A 381 -0.77 20.79 72.88
CA SER A 381 -1.88 21.01 73.81
C SER A 381 -2.54 19.70 74.24
N PHE A 382 -3.08 19.66 75.46
CA PHE A 382 -3.71 18.46 76.03
C PHE A 382 -5.11 18.16 75.44
N ASN A 383 -5.74 19.14 74.79
CA ASN A 383 -7.07 19.03 74.19
C ASN A 383 -6.97 19.21 72.67
N GLN A 384 -6.78 18.10 71.94
CA GLN A 384 -6.70 18.05 70.48
C GLN A 384 -8.08 17.90 69.80
N MET A 385 -9.18 18.00 70.54
CA MET A 385 -10.54 17.65 70.06
C MET A 385 -11.14 18.55 68.97
N ASN A 386 -10.47 19.65 68.57
CA ASN A 386 -11.03 20.67 67.66
C ASN A 386 -10.09 21.00 66.46
N ASP A 387 -9.22 20.08 66.06
CA ASP A 387 -8.15 20.33 65.08
C ASP A 387 -8.58 20.20 63.60
N GLY A 388 -9.90 20.11 63.37
CA GLY A 388 -10.56 20.02 62.06
C GLY A 388 -10.19 18.82 61.21
N ASP A 389 -10.92 18.61 60.13
CA ASP A 389 -10.76 17.46 59.23
C ASP A 389 -10.48 17.93 57.80
N VAL A 390 -9.74 17.13 57.02
CA VAL A 390 -9.56 17.35 55.56
C VAL A 390 -10.40 16.34 54.80
N ALA A 391 -11.44 16.83 54.13
CA ALA A 391 -12.28 16.05 53.23
C ALA A 391 -11.77 16.15 51.79
N THR A 392 -11.90 15.06 51.03
CA THR A 392 -11.55 14.99 49.60
C THR A 392 -12.66 14.37 48.78
N ARG A 393 -12.79 14.79 47.52
CA ARG A 393 -13.80 14.26 46.58
C ARG A 393 -13.36 14.36 45.13
N LEU A 394 -13.94 13.52 44.27
CA LEU A 394 -13.82 13.67 42.82
C LEU A 394 -14.99 14.46 42.22
N LEU A 395 -14.66 15.29 41.24
CA LEU A 395 -15.60 15.91 40.32
C LEU A 395 -15.41 15.32 38.93
N VAL A 396 -16.51 15.01 38.26
CA VAL A 396 -16.53 14.68 36.82
C VAL A 396 -17.45 15.70 36.16
N ASP A 397 -16.93 16.44 35.19
CA ASP A 397 -17.65 17.52 34.48
C ASP A 397 -18.32 18.52 35.43
N ASN A 398 -17.56 18.94 36.46
CA ASN A 398 -17.99 19.80 37.56
C ASN A 398 -19.08 19.22 38.47
N GLN A 399 -19.47 17.97 38.31
CA GLN A 399 -20.38 17.27 39.21
C GLN A 399 -19.61 16.53 40.31
N PRO A 400 -19.78 16.87 41.60
CA PRO A 400 -19.09 16.18 42.69
C PRO A 400 -19.76 14.84 43.04
N TYR A 401 -18.95 13.82 43.33
CA TYR A 401 -19.42 12.48 43.67
C TYR A 401 -19.16 12.16 45.15
N ARG A 402 -20.22 11.79 45.87
CA ARG A 402 -20.15 11.50 47.32
C ARG A 402 -19.51 10.16 47.63
N SER A 403 -19.64 9.20 46.72
CA SER A 403 -19.09 7.85 46.89
C SER A 403 -17.57 7.84 47.03
N THR A 404 -16.89 8.80 46.40
CA THR A 404 -15.43 8.95 46.44
C THR A 404 -14.96 9.86 47.57
N GLY A 405 -15.89 10.31 48.42
CA GLY A 405 -15.61 11.12 49.58
C GLY A 405 -14.72 10.39 50.58
N SER A 406 -13.66 11.04 51.06
CA SER A 406 -12.78 10.50 52.09
C SER A 406 -12.35 11.62 53.02
N THR A 407 -12.07 11.28 54.28
CA THR A 407 -11.65 12.27 55.27
C THR A 407 -10.42 11.80 56.02
N ALA A 408 -9.45 12.70 56.17
CA ALA A 408 -8.31 12.57 57.07
C ALA A 408 -8.52 13.52 58.26
N SER A 409 -8.34 13.01 59.48
CA SER A 409 -8.58 13.81 60.68
C SER A 409 -7.36 14.62 61.09
N GLY A 410 -7.52 15.91 61.37
CA GLY A 410 -6.42 16.80 61.77
C GLY A 410 -5.89 16.58 63.19
N VAL A 411 -6.60 15.77 63.99
CA VAL A 411 -6.29 15.49 65.41
C VAL A 411 -5.06 14.57 65.57
N SER A 412 -4.75 13.74 64.57
CA SER A 412 -3.62 12.82 64.60
C SER A 412 -2.39 13.36 63.85
N ARG A 413 -1.30 13.60 64.61
CA ARG A 413 -0.02 14.10 64.10
C ARG A 413 0.69 13.04 63.25
N GLY A 414 0.95 13.37 61.99
CA GLY A 414 1.67 12.48 61.07
C GLY A 414 1.24 12.65 59.61
N ILE A 415 1.51 11.62 58.81
CA ILE A 415 1.04 11.52 57.42
C ILE A 415 -0.19 10.62 57.40
N GLN A 416 -1.30 11.13 56.89
CA GLN A 416 -2.54 10.40 56.67
C GLN A 416 -2.84 10.30 55.18
N ASN A 417 -3.69 9.36 54.79
CA ASN A 417 -4.07 9.16 53.39
C ASN A 417 -5.57 9.35 53.23
N THR A 418 -5.96 10.01 52.15
CA THR A 418 -7.31 9.91 51.60
C THR A 418 -7.28 9.23 50.25
N GLU A 419 -8.29 8.41 49.99
CA GLU A 419 -8.39 7.62 48.78
C GLU A 419 -9.85 7.56 48.36
N GLY A 420 -10.12 7.50 47.06
CA GLY A 420 -11.44 7.18 46.56
C GLY A 420 -11.38 6.55 45.19
N SER A 421 -12.29 5.62 44.94
CA SER A 421 -12.40 4.94 43.65
C SER A 421 -13.86 4.82 43.22
N MET A 422 -14.18 4.95 41.93
CA MET A 422 -15.51 4.63 41.43
C MET A 422 -15.47 4.24 39.97
N VAL A 423 -16.43 3.41 39.54
CA VAL A 423 -16.68 3.17 38.12
C VAL A 423 -17.93 3.96 37.71
N LEU A 424 -17.82 4.76 36.66
CA LEU A 424 -18.92 5.51 36.08
C LEU A 424 -19.09 5.18 34.59
N SER A 425 -20.33 5.00 34.15
CA SER A 425 -20.63 4.95 32.72
C SER A 425 -20.76 6.37 32.18
N LEU A 426 -19.78 6.81 31.40
CA LEU A 426 -19.75 8.14 30.78
C LEU A 426 -20.17 8.05 29.31
N ARG A 427 -20.81 9.10 28.81
CA ARG A 427 -21.31 9.18 27.43
C ARG A 427 -20.17 9.58 26.47
N PRO A 428 -20.36 9.47 25.14
CA PRO A 428 -19.39 9.99 24.19
C PRO A 428 -19.18 11.50 24.39
N GLY A 429 -17.94 11.96 24.33
CA GLY A 429 -17.59 13.36 24.51
C GLY A 429 -16.31 13.61 25.29
N SER A 430 -15.97 14.90 25.44
CA SER A 430 -14.84 15.33 26.28
C SER A 430 -15.28 15.42 27.74
N HIS A 431 -14.48 14.82 28.62
CA HIS A 431 -14.70 14.79 30.05
C HIS A 431 -13.55 15.43 30.82
N VAL A 432 -13.87 16.04 31.96
CA VAL A 432 -12.90 16.67 32.86
C VAL A 432 -13.08 16.11 34.26
N ILE A 433 -12.01 15.53 34.81
CA ILE A 433 -11.98 15.07 36.19
C ILE A 433 -11.12 16.00 37.02
N ARG A 434 -11.58 16.30 38.23
CA ARG A 434 -10.85 17.11 39.21
C ARG A 434 -10.87 16.40 40.56
N LEU A 435 -9.73 16.35 41.22
CA LEU A 435 -9.67 16.07 42.64
C LEU A 435 -9.88 17.38 43.38
N GLN A 436 -10.74 17.38 44.39
CA GLN A 436 -10.92 18.52 45.28
C GLN A 436 -10.67 18.12 46.72
N TRP A 437 -10.22 19.08 47.51
CA TRP A 437 -10.14 18.97 48.96
C TRP A 437 -10.82 20.17 49.64
N GLN A 438 -11.21 19.99 50.88
CA GLN A 438 -11.76 21.01 51.75
C GLN A 438 -11.33 20.73 53.18
N TYR A 439 -11.10 21.78 53.96
CA TYR A 439 -10.90 21.67 55.41
C TYR A 439 -12.19 22.05 56.16
N GLU A 440 -12.62 21.19 57.08
CA GLU A 440 -13.87 21.29 57.86
C GLU A 440 -13.57 21.82 59.29
N GLU A 441 -13.76 23.14 59.50
CA GLU A 441 -13.67 23.94 60.76
C GLU A 441 -12.40 23.82 61.65
N GLY A 442 -11.99 24.89 62.36
CA GLY A 442 -11.06 24.78 63.52
C GLY A 442 -9.67 25.46 63.45
N LEU A 443 -9.15 25.85 62.29
CA LEU A 443 -7.80 26.43 62.15
C LEU A 443 -7.78 27.85 61.55
N ASP A 444 -6.70 28.58 61.83
CA ASP A 444 -6.43 29.86 61.18
C ASP A 444 -5.86 29.69 59.75
N ALA A 445 -5.86 30.77 58.96
CA ALA A 445 -5.41 30.73 57.57
C ALA A 445 -3.90 30.41 57.40
N GLN A 446 -3.08 30.61 58.42
CA GLN A 446 -1.63 30.39 58.38
C GLN A 446 -1.27 28.93 58.69
N ASP A 447 -2.02 28.28 59.58
CA ASP A 447 -1.96 26.84 59.84
C ASP A 447 -2.42 26.06 58.60
N MET A 448 -3.47 26.54 57.92
CA MET A 448 -3.90 26.01 56.62
C MET A 448 -2.81 26.09 55.55
N LEU A 449 -2.12 27.24 55.43
CA LEU A 449 -0.98 27.38 54.50
C LEU A 449 0.19 26.46 54.87
N THR A 450 0.39 26.18 56.15
CA THR A 450 1.43 25.28 56.63
C THR A 450 1.09 23.82 56.33
N ILE A 451 -0.15 23.38 56.58
CA ILE A 451 -0.66 22.07 56.17
C ILE A 451 -0.50 21.95 54.65
N LEU A 452 -1.02 22.91 53.88
CA LEU A 452 -1.03 22.90 52.41
C LEU A 452 0.36 22.86 51.76
N ASN A 453 1.35 23.59 52.28
CA ASN A 453 2.72 23.55 51.78
C ASN A 453 3.46 22.26 52.16
N HIS A 454 2.98 21.51 53.15
CA HIS A 454 3.56 20.23 53.56
C HIS A 454 2.81 19.01 53.00
N ILE A 455 1.65 19.17 52.35
CA ILE A 455 0.99 18.10 51.57
C ILE A 455 1.96 17.50 50.52
N SER A 456 2.98 18.25 50.07
CA SER A 456 3.98 17.78 49.08
C SER A 456 5.45 18.09 49.43
N ASN A 457 5.97 17.58 50.56
CA ASN A 457 7.42 17.61 50.76
C ASN A 457 8.12 16.62 49.80
N GLY A 458 8.75 17.16 48.74
CA GLY A 458 9.84 16.58 47.94
C GLY A 458 9.58 15.32 47.09
N ASN A 459 8.90 14.29 47.59
CA ASN A 459 8.86 12.96 46.94
C ASN A 459 7.48 12.25 47.00
N GLN A 460 6.46 12.79 47.68
CA GLN A 460 5.12 12.21 47.69
C GLN A 460 4.27 12.76 46.54
N LEU A 461 3.65 11.88 45.77
CA LEU A 461 2.90 12.23 44.57
C LEU A 461 1.39 12.15 44.84
N VAL A 462 0.65 13.18 44.44
CA VAL A 462 -0.80 13.06 44.25
C VAL A 462 -1.01 12.26 42.97
N ALA A 463 -1.77 11.17 43.05
CA ALA A 463 -2.13 10.41 41.87
C ALA A 463 -3.62 10.59 41.59
N LEU A 464 -3.94 11.06 40.38
CA LEU A 464 -5.29 10.98 39.81
C LEU A 464 -5.20 10.10 38.58
N SER A 465 -5.80 8.91 38.65
CA SER A 465 -5.76 7.89 37.58
C SER A 465 -7.15 7.65 36.99
N VAL A 466 -7.20 7.42 35.68
CA VAL A 466 -8.39 7.08 34.91
C VAL A 466 -8.12 5.84 34.09
N GLN A 467 -8.99 4.84 34.16
CA GLN A 467 -8.95 3.64 33.32
C GLN A 467 -10.32 3.48 32.64
N ILE A 468 -10.34 3.08 31.36
CA ILE A 468 -11.54 3.16 30.51
C ILE A 468 -11.82 1.79 29.89
N ASP A 469 -12.88 1.11 30.34
CA ASP A 469 -13.25 -0.29 30.07
C ASP A 469 -13.50 -0.64 28.60
N SER A 470 -13.82 0.35 27.77
CA SER A 470 -14.17 0.13 26.38
C SER A 470 -13.93 1.38 25.58
N TRP A 471 -12.86 1.42 24.80
CA TRP A 471 -12.82 2.33 23.67
C TRP A 471 -13.23 1.57 22.42
N VAL A 472 -14.51 1.66 22.09
CA VAL A 472 -14.93 1.48 20.70
C VAL A 472 -14.61 2.82 20.05
N ASP A 473 -13.43 2.92 19.46
CA ASP A 473 -13.20 3.92 18.43
C ASP A 473 -13.45 3.23 17.11
N ASN A 474 -14.10 3.92 16.18
CA ASN A 474 -14.29 3.43 14.82
C ASN A 474 -13.16 4.02 13.97
N PRO A 475 -11.96 3.41 13.96
CA PRO A 475 -10.87 3.91 13.14
C PRO A 475 -11.34 4.04 11.70
N MET A 476 -10.90 5.10 11.05
CA MET A 476 -11.20 5.36 9.66
C MET A 476 -9.94 5.18 8.83
N LEU A 477 -10.12 4.56 7.66
CA LEU A 477 -9.08 4.52 6.64
C LEU A 477 -9.22 5.73 5.72
N THR A 478 -8.12 6.44 5.51
CA THR A 478 -7.96 7.34 4.38
C THR A 478 -7.09 6.63 3.35
N ALA A 479 -7.63 6.44 2.15
CA ALA A 479 -6.96 5.76 1.05
C ALA A 479 -7.20 6.52 -0.26
N PRO A 480 -6.33 6.36 -1.28
CA PRO A 480 -6.63 6.84 -2.62
C PRO A 480 -7.92 6.22 -3.16
N THR A 481 -8.65 6.94 -4.02
CA THR A 481 -9.80 6.38 -4.73
C THR A 481 -9.38 5.50 -5.91
N LYS A 482 -8.28 5.88 -6.57
CA LYS A 482 -7.69 5.17 -7.71
C LYS A 482 -6.18 5.31 -7.70
N ILE A 483 -5.50 4.22 -8.06
CA ILE A 483 -4.06 4.19 -8.36
C ILE A 483 -3.85 3.59 -9.75
N SER A 484 -2.71 3.90 -10.38
CA SER A 484 -2.39 3.40 -11.72
C SER A 484 -0.95 2.90 -11.81
N GLY A 485 -0.75 1.86 -12.60
CA GLY A 485 0.57 1.24 -12.83
C GLY A 485 0.72 0.66 -14.22
N LEU A 486 1.86 0.02 -14.46
CA LEU A 486 2.16 -0.67 -15.71
C LEU A 486 2.16 -2.19 -15.47
N GLN A 487 1.73 -2.96 -16.47
CA GLN A 487 1.84 -4.42 -16.40
C GLN A 487 3.28 -4.85 -16.10
N ASN A 488 3.44 -5.98 -15.38
CA ASN A 488 4.74 -6.53 -14.97
C ASN A 488 5.59 -5.62 -14.07
N GLN A 489 5.03 -4.55 -13.49
CA GLN A 489 5.74 -3.68 -12.56
C GLN A 489 4.97 -3.58 -11.25
N ALA A 490 5.67 -3.80 -10.14
CA ALA A 490 5.12 -3.53 -8.82
C ALA A 490 5.03 -2.01 -8.59
N LEU A 491 4.00 -1.56 -7.88
CA LEU A 491 3.80 -0.15 -7.54
C LEU A 491 3.49 0.00 -6.04
N VAL A 492 3.99 1.08 -5.45
CA VAL A 492 3.64 1.47 -4.07
C VAL A 492 2.28 2.16 -4.11
N VAL A 493 1.38 1.78 -3.19
CA VAL A 493 0.07 2.43 -3.07
C VAL A 493 0.26 3.86 -2.57
N ALA A 494 0.01 4.83 -3.46
CA ALA A 494 0.23 6.25 -3.20
C ALA A 494 -1.00 7.09 -3.63
N PRO A 495 -1.43 8.09 -2.84
CA PRO A 495 -1.00 8.41 -1.47
C PRO A 495 -1.10 7.24 -0.50
N ALA A 496 -0.26 7.27 0.55
CA ALA A 496 -0.22 6.21 1.56
C ALA A 496 -1.60 6.03 2.19
N ILE A 497 -1.97 4.78 2.45
CA ILE A 497 -3.16 4.47 3.25
C ILE A 497 -2.82 4.83 4.70
N THR A 498 -3.69 5.62 5.33
CA THR A 498 -3.56 5.98 6.73
C THR A 498 -4.79 5.54 7.51
N VAL A 499 -4.54 4.95 8.66
CA VAL A 499 -5.50 4.77 9.73
C VAL A 499 -5.46 6.01 10.59
N GLN A 500 -6.62 6.63 10.77
CA GLN A 500 -6.78 7.79 11.63
C GLN A 500 -8.00 7.59 12.50
N ASP A 501 -7.98 8.27 13.65
CA ASP A 501 -9.17 8.45 14.45
C ASP A 501 -9.72 9.86 14.25
N ALA A 502 -11.00 9.96 13.96
CA ALA A 502 -11.59 11.15 13.35
C ALA A 502 -11.84 12.30 14.34
N ASN A 503 -11.28 12.28 15.55
CA ASN A 503 -11.49 13.35 16.51
C ASN A 503 -10.35 14.38 16.55
N PRO A 504 -10.49 15.56 15.92
CA PRO A 504 -9.51 16.64 16.02
C PRO A 504 -9.53 17.40 17.37
N ALA A 505 -10.46 17.09 18.29
CA ALA A 505 -10.56 17.75 19.59
C ALA A 505 -9.68 17.10 20.68
N THR A 506 -9.06 15.95 20.42
CA THR A 506 -8.11 15.33 21.34
C THR A 506 -6.75 16.02 21.26
N VAL A 507 -6.29 16.52 22.41
CA VAL A 507 -4.97 17.19 22.58
C VAL A 507 -3.81 16.18 22.54
N VAL A 508 -4.11 14.88 22.56
CA VAL A 508 -3.12 13.79 22.57
C VAL A 508 -3.42 12.85 21.40
N GLU A 509 -2.38 12.54 20.62
CA GLU A 509 -2.43 11.53 19.56
C GLU A 509 -2.66 10.15 20.18
N ILE A 510 -3.74 9.50 19.79
CA ILE A 510 -4.14 8.21 20.34
C ILE A 510 -3.49 7.14 19.47
N ASN A 511 -2.61 6.33 20.06
CA ASN A 511 -1.82 5.33 19.34
C ASN A 511 -2.11 3.90 19.85
N TYR A 512 -3.39 3.52 19.79
CA TYR A 512 -3.87 2.20 20.21
C TYR A 512 -3.68 1.16 19.11
N ALA A 513 -3.89 -0.12 19.44
CA ALA A 513 -3.75 -1.20 18.47
C ALA A 513 -5.00 -1.36 17.61
N VAL A 514 -4.80 -1.48 16.30
CA VAL A 514 -5.86 -1.75 15.31
C VAL A 514 -5.59 -3.05 14.57
N ILE A 515 -6.64 -3.65 14.04
CA ILE A 515 -6.57 -4.75 13.06
C ILE A 515 -6.92 -4.17 11.70
N VAL A 516 -6.02 -4.33 10.72
CA VAL A 516 -6.27 -3.93 9.33
C VAL A 516 -6.30 -5.17 8.44
N THR A 517 -7.34 -5.27 7.63
CA THR A 517 -7.44 -6.25 6.55
C THR A 517 -7.22 -5.57 5.21
N PHE A 518 -6.47 -6.20 4.32
CA PHE A 518 -6.26 -5.73 2.95
C PHE A 518 -6.26 -6.91 1.98
N ALA A 519 -7.06 -6.82 0.91
CA ALA A 519 -7.15 -7.89 -0.09
C ALA A 519 -7.36 -7.31 -1.49
N VAL A 520 -6.88 -8.03 -2.50
CA VAL A 520 -7.09 -7.74 -3.92
C VAL A 520 -7.69 -8.95 -4.61
N VAL A 521 -8.35 -8.74 -5.75
CA VAL A 521 -9.02 -9.83 -6.47
C VAL A 521 -8.03 -10.63 -7.31
N LYS A 522 -7.01 -9.98 -7.90
CA LYS A 522 -6.10 -10.64 -8.87
C LYS A 522 -4.63 -10.59 -8.46
N GLY A 523 -4.12 -9.40 -8.11
CA GLY A 523 -2.70 -9.22 -7.81
C GLY A 523 -2.27 -9.75 -6.45
N VAL A 524 -1.06 -9.38 -6.04
CA VAL A 524 -0.51 -9.70 -4.73
C VAL A 524 -0.14 -8.41 -4.01
N LEU A 525 -0.53 -8.32 -2.73
CA LEU A 525 -0.15 -7.24 -1.84
C LEU A 525 1.01 -7.68 -0.95
N ALA A 526 1.94 -6.77 -0.71
CA ALA A 526 3.04 -7.00 0.23
C ALA A 526 3.38 -5.72 1.00
N ILE A 527 3.64 -5.89 2.30
CA ILE A 527 4.25 -4.87 3.15
C ILE A 527 5.73 -5.24 3.29
N PRO A 528 6.65 -4.57 2.58
CA PRO A 528 8.07 -4.84 2.70
C PRO A 528 8.57 -4.31 4.05
N ASN A 529 9.28 -5.16 4.80
CA ASN A 529 9.90 -4.81 6.09
C ASN A 529 8.91 -4.19 7.10
N PRO A 530 7.90 -4.94 7.57
CA PRO A 530 6.99 -4.45 8.60
C PRO A 530 7.78 -3.99 9.84
N SER A 531 7.35 -2.90 10.48
CA SER A 531 7.98 -2.48 11.74
C SER A 531 7.81 -3.59 12.80
N PRO A 532 8.72 -3.69 13.80
CA PRO A 532 8.59 -4.69 14.86
C PRO A 532 7.27 -4.64 15.64
N GLY A 533 6.56 -3.50 15.58
CA GLY A 533 5.24 -3.31 16.19
C GLY A 533 4.06 -3.87 15.39
N VAL A 534 4.28 -4.41 14.19
CA VAL A 534 3.25 -5.02 13.34
C VAL A 534 3.36 -6.55 13.36
N THR A 535 2.27 -7.21 13.74
CA THR A 535 2.12 -8.68 13.73
C THR A 535 1.14 -9.10 12.65
N PHE A 536 1.50 -10.10 11.84
CA PHE A 536 0.58 -10.70 10.88
C PHE A 536 -0.26 -11.78 11.57
N LEU A 537 -1.57 -11.58 11.62
CA LEU A 537 -2.52 -12.60 12.05
C LEU A 537 -2.85 -13.56 10.90
N ALA A 538 -2.83 -13.02 9.67
CA ALA A 538 -2.94 -13.75 8.40
C ALA A 538 -2.19 -12.95 7.31
N PRO A 539 -1.92 -13.51 6.12
CA PRO A 539 -1.24 -12.77 5.04
C PRO A 539 -1.90 -11.44 4.65
N SER A 540 -3.22 -11.35 4.79
CA SER A 540 -4.06 -10.18 4.49
C SER A 540 -4.58 -9.48 5.74
N THR A 541 -4.02 -9.76 6.93
CA THR A 541 -4.53 -9.24 8.20
C THR A 541 -3.38 -8.95 9.14
N VAL A 542 -3.22 -7.67 9.49
CA VAL A 542 -2.16 -7.17 10.37
C VAL A 542 -2.76 -6.56 11.63
N ARG A 543 -2.02 -6.67 12.73
CA ARG A 543 -2.33 -6.07 14.03
C ARG A 543 -1.13 -5.27 14.52
N GLY A 544 -1.35 -4.07 15.02
CA GLY A 544 -0.28 -3.21 15.55
C GLY A 544 -0.82 -1.86 15.99
N ARG A 545 0.01 -1.04 16.63
CA ARG A 545 -0.35 0.34 16.97
C ARG A 545 -0.61 1.16 15.71
N MET A 546 -1.53 2.13 15.75
CA MET A 546 -1.86 2.97 14.59
C MET A 546 -0.63 3.57 13.90
N SER A 547 0.36 4.06 14.66
CA SER A 547 1.60 4.62 14.09
C SER A 547 2.44 3.57 13.34
N ASP A 548 2.53 2.36 13.89
CA ASP A 548 3.25 1.23 13.29
C ASP A 548 2.53 0.73 12.03
N ILE A 549 1.21 0.63 12.10
CA ILE A 549 0.34 0.27 10.98
C ILE A 549 0.43 1.32 9.87
N ASN A 550 0.39 2.62 10.18
CA ASN A 550 0.55 3.69 9.19
C ASN A 550 1.92 3.64 8.50
N SER A 551 2.98 3.36 9.27
CA SER A 551 4.33 3.20 8.71
C SER A 551 4.41 1.99 7.77
N ALA A 552 3.77 0.88 8.13
CA ALA A 552 3.70 -0.32 7.31
C ALA A 552 2.86 -0.11 6.04
N LEU A 553 1.68 0.50 6.15
CA LEU A 553 0.78 0.78 5.03
C LEU A 553 1.34 1.82 4.07
N ALA A 554 2.20 2.74 4.52
CA ALA A 554 2.92 3.67 3.65
C ALA A 554 3.90 2.96 2.69
N ALA A 555 4.32 1.74 3.02
CA ALA A 555 5.16 0.91 2.18
C ALA A 555 4.38 -0.16 1.41
N LEU A 556 3.04 -0.21 1.52
CA LEU A 556 2.22 -1.23 0.88
C LEU A 556 2.44 -1.24 -0.64
N THR A 557 2.81 -2.40 -1.18
CA THR A 557 3.06 -2.61 -2.60
C THR A 557 2.01 -3.53 -3.20
N TYR A 558 1.56 -3.19 -4.41
CA TYR A 558 0.73 -4.04 -5.26
C TYR A 558 1.57 -4.56 -6.44
N THR A 559 1.54 -5.87 -6.66
CA THR A 559 2.17 -6.52 -7.82
C THR A 559 1.08 -7.16 -8.69
N PRO A 560 0.88 -6.71 -9.94
CA PRO A 560 -0.07 -7.33 -10.85
C PRO A 560 0.37 -8.75 -11.24
N PRO A 561 -0.57 -9.64 -11.64
CA PRO A 561 -0.21 -10.92 -12.23
C PRO A 561 0.70 -10.75 -13.47
N PRO A 562 1.62 -11.69 -13.75
CA PRO A 562 2.46 -11.62 -14.93
C PRO A 562 1.63 -11.48 -16.20
N MET A 563 2.10 -10.64 -17.12
CA MET A 563 1.49 -10.31 -18.42
C MET A 563 0.11 -9.64 -18.33
N TRP A 564 -0.46 -9.46 -17.14
CA TRP A 564 -1.83 -8.98 -17.01
C TRP A 564 -1.93 -7.46 -17.00
N PHE A 565 -2.95 -6.93 -17.68
CA PHE A 565 -3.37 -5.54 -17.62
C PHE A 565 -4.90 -5.44 -17.52
N GLY A 566 -5.40 -4.36 -16.92
CA GLY A 566 -6.83 -4.18 -16.63
C GLY A 566 -7.07 -3.57 -15.26
N THR A 567 -8.31 -3.70 -14.77
CA THR A 567 -8.74 -3.13 -13.49
C THR A 567 -8.80 -4.21 -12.41
N ASP A 568 -8.19 -3.93 -11.25
CA ASP A 568 -8.29 -4.71 -10.01
C ASP A 568 -8.85 -3.80 -8.89
N TYR A 569 -9.27 -4.40 -7.77
CA TYR A 569 -9.83 -3.67 -6.63
C TYR A 569 -9.16 -4.11 -5.33
N LEU A 570 -8.59 -3.15 -4.61
CA LEU A 570 -8.09 -3.33 -3.25
C LEU A 570 -9.22 -3.03 -2.26
N THR A 571 -9.62 -4.04 -1.49
CA THR A 571 -10.54 -3.90 -0.36
C THR A 571 -9.74 -3.77 0.93
N LEU A 572 -10.11 -2.78 1.74
CA LEU A 572 -9.48 -2.47 3.02
C LEU A 572 -10.54 -2.46 4.11
N GLY A 573 -10.20 -2.94 5.29
CA GLY A 573 -11.03 -2.85 6.49
C GLY A 573 -10.17 -2.55 7.69
N VAL A 574 -10.70 -1.80 8.65
CA VAL A 574 -10.02 -1.48 9.91
C VAL A 574 -11.00 -1.58 11.07
N LYS A 575 -10.51 -2.07 12.21
CA LYS A 575 -11.24 -2.11 13.47
C LYS A 575 -10.27 -1.96 14.64
N ASP A 576 -10.79 -1.56 15.79
CA ASP A 576 -10.08 -1.71 17.05
C ASP A 576 -9.62 -3.16 17.26
N ALA A 577 -8.57 -3.31 18.05
CA ALA A 577 -8.03 -4.61 18.40
C ALA A 577 -8.44 -4.98 19.84
N ASN A 578 -9.75 -5.12 20.10
CA ASN A 578 -10.27 -5.47 21.43
C ASN A 578 -9.66 -6.75 22.04
N VAL A 579 -9.72 -6.83 23.38
CA VAL A 579 -9.13 -7.92 24.19
C VAL A 579 -9.84 -9.27 23.93
N TYR A 580 -11.12 -9.25 23.56
CA TYR A 580 -11.95 -10.45 23.47
C TYR A 580 -11.80 -11.23 22.16
N SER A 581 -11.13 -10.67 21.15
CA SER A 581 -10.76 -11.38 19.90
C SER A 581 -11.93 -12.14 19.25
N LEU A 582 -13.15 -11.62 19.37
CA LEU A 582 -14.32 -12.17 18.67
C LEU A 582 -14.19 -11.78 17.20
N ASP A 583 -14.36 -12.75 16.30
CA ASP A 583 -14.12 -12.65 14.85
C ASP A 583 -14.44 -11.26 14.30
N PRO A 584 -13.47 -10.55 13.67
CA PRO A 584 -13.69 -9.20 13.22
C PRO A 584 -14.64 -9.22 12.01
N VAL A 585 -15.94 -9.09 12.27
CA VAL A 585 -16.84 -8.50 11.29
C VAL A 585 -16.35 -7.06 11.12
N MET A 586 -15.77 -6.79 9.95
CA MET A 586 -15.32 -5.46 9.56
C MET A 586 -16.52 -4.69 9.01
N ASP A 587 -17.04 -3.76 9.80
CA ASP A 587 -18.23 -3.00 9.43
C ASP A 587 -17.91 -1.89 8.41
N ASN A 588 -16.65 -1.41 8.39
CA ASN A 588 -16.17 -0.37 7.48
C ASN A 588 -15.24 -0.96 6.41
N ILE A 589 -15.69 -0.96 5.15
CA ILE A 589 -14.89 -1.38 4.00
C ILE A 589 -14.59 -0.17 3.11
N THR A 590 -13.31 0.05 2.82
CA THR A 590 -12.84 1.03 1.84
C THR A 590 -12.35 0.30 0.59
N THR A 591 -12.70 0.79 -0.59
CA THR A 591 -12.30 0.19 -1.87
C THR A 591 -11.44 1.17 -2.67
N VAL A 592 -10.33 0.68 -3.21
CA VAL A 592 -9.42 1.43 -4.10
C VAL A 592 -9.40 0.76 -5.47
N GLU A 593 -9.65 1.51 -6.54
CA GLU A 593 -9.49 1.02 -7.91
C GLU A 593 -8.00 1.00 -8.30
N ILE A 594 -7.53 -0.11 -8.89
CA ILE A 594 -6.17 -0.27 -9.40
C ILE A 594 -6.24 -0.46 -10.91
N ASP A 595 -5.68 0.48 -11.67
CA ASP A 595 -5.69 0.46 -13.13
C ASP A 595 -4.29 0.15 -13.68
N ILE A 596 -4.15 -1.03 -14.29
CA ILE A 596 -2.88 -1.51 -14.86
C ILE A 596 -2.92 -1.31 -16.37
N ALA A 597 -2.09 -0.40 -16.85
CA ALA A 597 -1.99 -0.08 -18.26
C ALA A 597 -1.20 -1.13 -19.04
N HIS A 598 -1.67 -1.40 -20.27
CA HIS A 598 -1.00 -2.25 -21.25
C HIS A 598 0.35 -1.64 -21.66
N VAL A 599 1.40 -2.46 -21.67
CA VAL A 599 2.73 -2.12 -22.23
C VAL A 599 2.92 -2.94 -23.50
N PRO A 600 2.75 -2.34 -24.69
CA PRO A 600 2.80 -3.09 -25.95
C PRO A 600 4.17 -3.72 -26.22
N SER A 601 4.17 -5.00 -26.64
CA SER A 601 5.38 -5.68 -27.14
C SER A 601 5.49 -5.59 -28.67
N PRO A 602 6.71 -5.50 -29.25
CA PRO A 602 6.90 -5.60 -30.69
C PRO A 602 6.45 -6.95 -31.24
N LEU A 603 5.97 -6.96 -32.49
CA LEU A 603 5.64 -8.17 -33.24
C LEU A 603 6.91 -8.99 -33.54
N VAL A 604 6.80 -10.30 -33.56
CA VAL A 604 7.91 -11.21 -33.93
C VAL A 604 7.66 -11.79 -35.32
N ILE A 605 8.68 -11.76 -36.18
CA ILE A 605 8.66 -12.41 -37.50
C ILE A 605 9.48 -13.69 -37.41
N LEU A 606 8.82 -14.83 -37.58
CA LEU A 606 9.48 -16.12 -37.76
C LEU A 606 9.73 -16.33 -39.26
N VAL A 607 11.00 -16.45 -39.64
CA VAL A 607 11.41 -16.72 -41.01
C VAL A 607 11.65 -18.21 -41.23
N PRO A 608 11.55 -18.71 -42.47
CA PRO A 608 11.84 -20.10 -42.81
C PRO A 608 13.27 -20.51 -42.39
N ALA A 609 13.42 -21.71 -41.80
CA ALA A 609 14.71 -22.21 -41.33
C ALA A 609 15.62 -22.74 -42.46
N ILE A 610 15.06 -23.01 -43.64
CA ILE A 610 15.77 -23.55 -44.81
C ILE A 610 15.78 -22.47 -45.91
N PRO A 611 16.93 -22.18 -46.52
CA PRO A 611 17.00 -21.24 -47.65
C PRO A 611 16.13 -21.75 -48.81
N THR A 612 15.42 -20.83 -49.45
CA THR A 612 14.56 -21.16 -50.60
C THR A 612 15.41 -21.21 -51.85
N SER A 613 15.31 -22.29 -52.64
CA SER A 613 16.01 -22.41 -53.92
C SER A 613 15.07 -22.76 -55.07
N VAL A 614 15.29 -22.17 -56.23
CA VAL A 614 14.53 -22.43 -57.46
C VAL A 614 15.49 -22.35 -58.65
N VAL A 615 15.17 -23.04 -59.74
CA VAL A 615 15.85 -22.80 -61.03
C VAL A 615 15.28 -21.54 -61.68
N GLU A 616 16.05 -20.86 -62.52
CA GLU A 616 15.49 -19.80 -63.37
C GLU A 616 14.30 -20.32 -64.20
N ASP A 617 13.36 -19.44 -64.52
CA ASP A 617 12.05 -19.72 -65.14
C ASP A 617 11.14 -20.70 -64.36
N GLY A 618 11.55 -21.11 -63.16
CA GLY A 618 10.78 -21.99 -62.28
C GLY A 618 9.78 -21.24 -61.39
N SER A 619 9.24 -21.95 -60.41
CA SER A 619 8.54 -21.31 -59.29
C SER A 619 8.74 -22.12 -58.01
N VAL A 620 8.73 -21.46 -56.86
CA VAL A 620 8.93 -22.09 -55.55
C VAL A 620 7.98 -21.51 -54.53
N ALA A 621 7.51 -22.35 -53.60
CA ALA A 621 6.73 -21.89 -52.46
C ALA A 621 7.66 -21.60 -51.26
N ILE A 622 7.65 -20.36 -50.79
CA ILE A 622 8.28 -19.94 -49.54
C ILE A 622 7.31 -20.30 -48.41
N GLN A 623 7.70 -21.28 -47.58
CA GLN A 623 6.88 -21.78 -46.48
C GLN A 623 7.54 -21.53 -45.13
N GLY A 624 6.73 -21.33 -44.09
CA GLY A 624 7.22 -21.16 -42.72
C GLY A 624 7.44 -19.70 -42.29
N LEU A 625 7.05 -18.72 -43.12
CA LEU A 625 6.93 -17.34 -42.68
C LEU A 625 5.71 -17.19 -41.77
N GLN A 626 5.89 -16.65 -40.57
CA GLN A 626 4.80 -16.45 -39.61
C GLN A 626 5.02 -15.17 -38.80
N ILE A 627 3.94 -14.44 -38.53
CA ILE A 627 3.90 -13.30 -37.62
C ILE A 627 3.30 -13.73 -36.30
N GLN A 628 4.00 -13.43 -35.20
CA GLN A 628 3.46 -13.59 -33.86
C GLN A 628 3.12 -12.21 -33.28
N GLY A 629 1.92 -12.13 -32.71
CA GLY A 629 1.41 -10.94 -32.04
C GLY A 629 2.04 -10.69 -30.66
N ASP A 630 1.47 -9.75 -29.90
CA ASP A 630 1.80 -9.53 -28.49
C ASP A 630 1.17 -10.64 -27.63
N PHE A 631 1.98 -11.66 -27.34
CA PHE A 631 1.63 -12.77 -26.46
C PHE A 631 2.05 -12.54 -25.00
N ASN A 632 2.69 -11.39 -24.71
CA ASN A 632 3.17 -11.04 -23.37
C ASN A 632 2.20 -10.11 -22.62
N SER A 633 1.00 -9.92 -23.17
CA SER A 633 -0.03 -9.05 -22.63
C SER A 633 -1.41 -9.74 -22.67
N LEU A 634 -2.05 -9.84 -21.51
CA LEU A 634 -3.32 -10.51 -21.28
C LEU A 634 -4.28 -9.58 -20.55
N SER A 635 -5.48 -9.43 -21.10
CA SER A 635 -6.59 -8.79 -20.41
C SER A 635 -7.50 -9.85 -19.78
N ASP A 636 -8.52 -9.40 -19.05
CA ASP A 636 -9.61 -10.27 -18.57
C ASP A 636 -10.37 -10.99 -19.71
N ASN A 637 -10.31 -10.43 -20.93
CA ASN A 637 -10.89 -11.02 -22.13
C ASN A 637 -9.90 -11.89 -22.92
N GLY A 638 -8.70 -12.14 -22.38
CA GLY A 638 -7.61 -12.88 -23.02
C GLY A 638 -6.64 -12.00 -23.81
N LEU A 639 -6.01 -12.58 -24.83
CA LEU A 639 -5.04 -11.92 -25.71
C LEU A 639 -5.68 -10.76 -26.47
N ILE A 640 -4.89 -9.72 -26.73
CA ILE A 640 -5.35 -8.54 -27.45
C ILE A 640 -5.45 -8.86 -28.95
N PRO A 641 -6.62 -8.67 -29.59
CA PRO A 641 -6.71 -8.74 -31.03
C PRO A 641 -5.84 -7.64 -31.67
N GLN A 642 -4.88 -8.03 -32.50
CA GLN A 642 -3.99 -7.11 -33.19
C GLN A 642 -4.32 -7.02 -34.67
N GLN A 643 -4.34 -5.78 -35.16
CA GLN A 643 -4.40 -5.42 -36.56
C GLN A 643 -3.01 -4.98 -36.99
N ILE A 644 -2.49 -5.56 -38.06
CA ILE A 644 -1.13 -5.33 -38.54
C ILE A 644 -1.14 -4.91 -40.00
N ALA A 645 -0.15 -4.12 -40.39
CA ALA A 645 0.20 -3.82 -41.77
C ALA A 645 1.47 -4.62 -42.13
N LEU A 646 1.38 -5.45 -43.17
CA LEU A 646 2.49 -6.24 -43.69
C LEU A 646 2.89 -5.70 -45.07
N ALA A 647 4.19 -5.50 -45.26
CA ALA A 647 4.79 -5.21 -46.55
C ALA A 647 5.75 -6.34 -46.93
N LEU A 648 5.58 -6.88 -48.12
CA LEU A 648 6.42 -7.90 -48.75
C LEU A 648 7.02 -7.33 -50.04
N ARG A 649 8.30 -7.60 -50.31
CA ARG A 649 8.96 -7.12 -51.52
C ARG A 649 10.06 -8.06 -51.99
N VAL A 650 10.14 -8.25 -53.31
CA VAL A 650 11.27 -8.89 -54.03
C VAL A 650 11.75 -7.95 -55.15
N THR A 651 12.96 -8.18 -55.66
CA THR A 651 13.58 -7.31 -56.67
C THR A 651 13.44 -7.87 -58.09
N ASN A 652 13.74 -9.16 -58.29
CA ASN A 652 13.67 -9.81 -59.61
C ASN A 652 12.77 -11.05 -59.58
N GLY A 653 11.51 -10.80 -59.28
CA GLY A 653 10.47 -11.81 -59.39
C GLY A 653 9.11 -11.32 -58.92
N LEU A 654 8.15 -12.23 -58.90
CA LEU A 654 6.76 -11.98 -58.57
C LEU A 654 6.31 -12.87 -57.42
N LEU A 655 5.53 -12.29 -56.51
CA LEU A 655 4.93 -12.97 -55.38
C LEU A 655 3.46 -13.24 -55.63
N LYS A 656 2.99 -14.38 -55.14
CA LYS A 656 1.57 -14.71 -55.02
C LYS A 656 1.30 -15.23 -53.61
N LEU A 657 0.34 -14.63 -52.93
CA LEU A 657 -0.09 -15.03 -51.59
C LEU A 657 -0.88 -16.35 -51.64
N GLY A 658 -0.84 -17.10 -50.55
CA GLY A 658 -1.62 -18.33 -50.39
C GLY A 658 -3.13 -18.07 -50.20
N SER A 659 -3.48 -16.88 -49.70
CA SER A 659 -4.87 -16.41 -49.52
C SER A 659 -4.95 -14.89 -49.61
N THR A 660 -6.10 -14.38 -50.02
CA THR A 660 -6.43 -12.93 -50.04
C THR A 660 -7.68 -12.62 -49.21
N THR A 661 -8.20 -13.59 -48.46
CA THR A 661 -9.42 -13.46 -47.67
C THR A 661 -9.23 -12.54 -46.47
N ASN A 662 -10.20 -11.65 -46.22
CA ASN A 662 -10.22 -10.70 -45.08
C ASN A 662 -9.00 -9.76 -44.99
N LEU A 663 -8.33 -9.52 -46.12
CA LEU A 663 -7.20 -8.59 -46.22
C LEU A 663 -7.63 -7.29 -46.92
N ILE A 664 -7.06 -6.17 -46.47
CA ILE A 664 -7.16 -4.88 -47.15
C ILE A 664 -5.84 -4.68 -47.90
N PHE A 665 -5.89 -4.61 -49.23
CA PHE A 665 -4.72 -4.30 -50.04
C PHE A 665 -4.51 -2.80 -50.12
N LEU A 666 -3.31 -2.37 -49.73
CA LEU A 666 -2.82 -1.01 -49.91
C LEU A 666 -2.01 -0.91 -51.21
N ILE A 667 -1.24 -1.95 -51.52
CA ILE A 667 -0.42 -2.06 -52.74
C ILE A 667 -0.42 -3.52 -53.20
N GLY A 668 -0.51 -3.71 -54.52
CA GLY A 668 -0.54 -5.03 -55.16
C GLY A 668 -1.91 -5.70 -55.06
N THR A 669 -2.02 -6.85 -55.70
CA THR A 669 -3.26 -7.65 -55.76
C THR A 669 -3.18 -8.96 -54.97
N GLY A 670 -1.97 -9.31 -54.50
CA GLY A 670 -1.65 -10.61 -53.92
C GLY A 670 -1.39 -11.69 -54.97
N THR A 671 -1.37 -11.33 -56.26
CA THR A 671 -1.13 -12.24 -57.38
C THR A 671 -0.21 -11.58 -58.39
N ALA A 672 0.97 -12.15 -58.57
CA ALA A 672 1.96 -11.68 -59.54
C ALA A 672 2.47 -10.24 -59.24
N ASP A 673 2.74 -9.95 -57.97
CA ASP A 673 3.21 -8.64 -57.51
C ASP A 673 4.64 -8.72 -56.97
N SER A 674 5.50 -7.79 -57.35
CA SER A 674 6.86 -7.67 -56.80
C SER A 674 6.89 -6.94 -55.45
N MET A 675 5.83 -6.18 -55.14
CA MET A 675 5.59 -5.56 -53.84
C MET A 675 4.12 -5.72 -53.46
N ILE A 676 3.88 -6.17 -52.23
CA ILE A 676 2.55 -6.32 -51.66
C ILE A 676 2.52 -5.56 -50.34
N GLN A 677 1.53 -4.70 -50.14
CA GLN A 677 1.22 -4.12 -48.84
C GLN A 677 -0.22 -4.43 -48.48
N ILE A 678 -0.42 -5.09 -47.34
CA ILE A 678 -1.73 -5.53 -46.86
C ILE A 678 -1.94 -5.19 -45.39
N GLN A 679 -3.20 -5.02 -45.00
CA GLN A 679 -3.63 -4.91 -43.62
C GLN A 679 -4.62 -6.02 -43.28
N GLY A 680 -4.56 -6.51 -42.04
CA GLY A 680 -5.48 -7.53 -41.51
C GLY A 680 -5.14 -7.92 -40.09
N ASN A 681 -5.94 -8.81 -39.49
CA ASN A 681 -5.55 -9.41 -38.22
C ASN A 681 -4.40 -10.41 -38.41
N VAL A 682 -3.70 -10.73 -37.33
CA VAL A 682 -2.53 -11.63 -37.36
C VAL A 682 -2.86 -13.00 -37.97
N THR A 683 -4.05 -13.54 -37.71
CA THR A 683 -4.49 -14.86 -38.22
C THR A 683 -4.67 -14.84 -39.74
N ASP A 684 -5.39 -13.87 -40.27
CA ASP A 684 -5.67 -13.74 -41.70
C ASP A 684 -4.38 -13.45 -42.49
N ILE A 685 -3.49 -12.62 -41.93
CA ILE A 685 -2.16 -12.37 -42.50
C ILE A 685 -1.33 -13.65 -42.52
N ASN A 686 -1.29 -14.42 -41.43
CA ASN A 686 -0.57 -15.69 -41.39
C ASN A 686 -1.12 -16.72 -42.39
N ASN A 687 -2.43 -16.76 -42.59
CA ASN A 687 -3.04 -17.60 -43.62
C ASN A 687 -2.56 -17.18 -45.02
N ALA A 688 -2.50 -15.87 -45.28
CA ALA A 688 -2.05 -15.32 -46.56
C ALA A 688 -0.57 -15.61 -46.88
N ILE A 689 0.31 -15.59 -45.87
CA ILE A 689 1.75 -15.79 -46.04
C ILE A 689 2.25 -17.22 -45.77
N SER A 690 1.35 -18.13 -45.40
CA SER A 690 1.70 -19.52 -45.08
C SER A 690 2.45 -20.26 -46.20
N ALA A 691 2.15 -19.91 -47.46
CA ALA A 691 2.83 -20.41 -48.65
C ALA A 691 2.84 -19.31 -49.73
N ILE A 692 3.87 -18.46 -49.74
CA ILE A 692 4.04 -17.44 -50.77
C ILE A 692 4.71 -18.09 -51.99
N GLN A 693 4.07 -18.08 -53.14
CA GLN A 693 4.71 -18.53 -54.38
C GLN A 693 5.57 -17.41 -54.95
N TYR A 694 6.85 -17.69 -55.15
CA TYR A 694 7.81 -16.82 -55.82
C TYR A 694 8.14 -17.37 -57.22
N VAL A 695 8.13 -16.49 -58.21
CA VAL A 695 8.53 -16.75 -59.59
C VAL A 695 9.63 -15.77 -59.96
N PRO A 696 10.88 -16.20 -60.24
CA PRO A 696 11.93 -15.30 -60.70
C PRO A 696 11.58 -14.68 -62.06
N ASP A 697 12.22 -13.55 -62.36
CA ASP A 697 12.20 -13.00 -63.72
C ASP A 697 12.77 -13.99 -64.73
N GLU A 698 12.36 -13.86 -66.00
CA GLU A 698 12.92 -14.64 -67.12
C GLU A 698 14.44 -14.44 -67.21
N GLU A 699 15.22 -15.52 -67.31
CA GLU A 699 16.70 -15.51 -67.40
C GLU A 699 17.42 -14.86 -66.19
N TYR A 700 16.72 -14.69 -65.07
CA TYR A 700 17.32 -14.21 -63.83
C TYR A 700 17.88 -15.37 -63.01
N ASN A 701 19.12 -15.21 -62.58
CA ASN A 701 19.74 -16.10 -61.59
C ASN A 701 20.59 -15.30 -60.58
N SER A 702 20.84 -15.92 -59.43
CA SER A 702 21.49 -15.25 -58.29
C SER A 702 22.97 -14.94 -58.49
N LEU A 703 23.58 -15.32 -59.63
CA LEU A 703 24.91 -14.85 -60.02
C LEU A 703 24.90 -13.37 -60.44
N GLN A 704 23.73 -12.85 -60.87
CA GLN A 704 23.56 -11.45 -61.27
C GLN A 704 23.51 -10.50 -60.04
N HIS A 705 22.77 -10.90 -58.99
CA HIS A 705 22.81 -10.39 -57.62
C HIS A 705 22.04 -11.32 -56.65
N VAL A 706 22.14 -11.05 -55.34
CA VAL A 706 21.37 -11.78 -54.31
C VAL A 706 19.89 -11.39 -54.38
N GLU A 707 19.00 -12.38 -54.39
CA GLU A 707 17.55 -12.17 -54.26
C GLU A 707 17.10 -12.30 -52.80
N ILE A 708 16.24 -11.38 -52.37
CA ILE A 708 15.74 -11.34 -51.00
C ILE A 708 14.25 -10.97 -51.00
N LEU A 709 13.46 -11.74 -50.25
CA LEU A 709 12.14 -11.31 -49.82
C LEU A 709 12.27 -10.45 -48.56
N ASP A 710 12.08 -9.15 -48.71
CA ASP A 710 11.99 -8.21 -47.60
C ASP A 710 10.59 -8.29 -46.96
N VAL A 711 10.56 -8.42 -45.63
CA VAL A 711 9.33 -8.50 -44.83
C VAL A 711 9.35 -7.38 -43.80
N THR A 712 8.36 -6.49 -43.84
CA THR A 712 8.17 -5.45 -42.82
C THR A 712 6.77 -5.56 -42.24
N VAL A 713 6.66 -5.65 -40.93
CA VAL A 713 5.37 -5.73 -40.23
C VAL A 713 5.27 -4.58 -39.25
N LYS A 714 4.11 -3.93 -39.20
CA LYS A 714 3.82 -2.83 -38.29
C LYS A 714 2.49 -3.06 -37.59
N ASP A 715 2.45 -2.93 -36.27
CA ASP A 715 1.20 -2.90 -35.53
C ASP A 715 0.49 -1.57 -35.78
N ILE A 716 -0.78 -1.62 -36.20
CA ILE A 716 -1.53 -0.44 -36.62
C ILE A 716 -1.86 0.46 -35.42
N LYS A 717 -2.05 -0.10 -34.23
CA LYS A 717 -2.45 0.67 -33.05
C LYS A 717 -1.27 1.35 -32.39
N ASN A 718 -0.20 0.60 -32.10
CA ASN A 718 0.96 1.11 -31.36
C ASN A 718 2.13 1.56 -32.26
N GLN A 719 2.03 1.35 -33.58
CA GLN A 719 3.00 1.77 -34.59
C GLN A 719 4.40 1.10 -34.49
N LEU A 720 4.60 0.13 -33.59
CA LEU A 720 5.83 -0.63 -33.49
C LEU A 720 6.05 -1.45 -34.77
N THR A 721 7.28 -1.44 -35.27
CA THR A 721 7.65 -2.04 -36.56
C THR A 721 8.78 -3.06 -36.39
N THR A 722 8.65 -4.20 -37.04
CA THR A 722 9.65 -5.28 -37.10
C THR A 722 9.99 -5.58 -38.56
N ARG A 723 11.25 -5.93 -38.85
CA ARG A 723 11.72 -6.27 -40.20
C ARG A 723 12.45 -7.60 -40.19
N ALA A 724 12.33 -8.35 -41.27
CA ALA A 724 13.07 -9.57 -41.54
C ALA A 724 13.31 -9.72 -43.04
N SER A 725 14.21 -10.62 -43.41
CA SER A 725 14.51 -10.94 -44.80
C SER A 725 14.65 -12.46 -44.98
N VAL A 726 14.23 -12.95 -46.15
CA VAL A 726 14.38 -14.36 -46.54
C VAL A 726 15.19 -14.40 -47.83
N ALA A 727 16.35 -15.06 -47.80
CA ALA A 727 17.18 -15.23 -49.00
C ALA A 727 16.55 -16.24 -49.95
N ILE A 728 16.56 -15.91 -51.24
CA ILE A 728 16.10 -16.77 -52.33
C ILE A 728 17.29 -17.03 -53.26
N HIS A 729 17.61 -18.30 -53.49
CA HIS A 729 18.66 -18.70 -54.41
C HIS A 729 18.05 -19.16 -55.73
N VAL A 730 18.30 -18.42 -56.80
CA VAL A 730 17.91 -18.79 -58.16
C VAL A 730 19.13 -19.37 -58.87
N SER A 731 19.12 -20.68 -59.13
CA SER A 731 20.21 -21.36 -59.84
C SER A 731 20.05 -21.19 -61.34
N ASP A 732 21.18 -20.96 -62.01
CA ASP A 732 21.30 -20.94 -63.45
C ASP A 732 21.00 -22.32 -64.07
N GLN A 733 20.38 -22.30 -65.24
CA GLN A 733 20.40 -23.37 -66.22
C GLN A 733 21.30 -22.93 -67.39
N ASN A 734 21.91 -23.92 -68.04
CA ASN A 734 22.92 -23.62 -69.06
C ASN A 734 22.25 -23.27 -70.40
N ASP A 735 22.08 -21.98 -70.65
CA ASP A 735 21.50 -21.46 -71.90
C ASP A 735 22.55 -21.15 -72.97
N PRO A 736 22.18 -21.17 -74.27
CA PRO A 736 23.08 -20.77 -75.35
C PRO A 736 23.54 -19.32 -75.19
N SER A 737 24.83 -19.04 -75.38
CA SER A 737 25.33 -17.65 -75.35
C SER A 737 24.63 -16.81 -76.41
N THR A 738 23.87 -15.81 -75.99
CA THR A 738 23.24 -14.83 -76.87
C THR A 738 24.01 -13.50 -76.80
N VAL A 739 24.23 -12.87 -77.95
CA VAL A 739 24.78 -11.50 -78.02
C VAL A 739 23.62 -10.57 -78.33
N ASP A 740 23.14 -9.87 -77.31
CA ASP A 740 22.15 -8.81 -77.47
C ASP A 740 22.88 -7.49 -77.77
N VAL A 741 22.74 -7.01 -79.00
CA VAL A 741 23.32 -5.73 -79.45
C VAL A 741 22.37 -4.55 -79.25
N THR A 742 21.18 -4.79 -78.71
CA THR A 742 20.18 -3.75 -78.49
C THR A 742 20.27 -3.24 -77.05
N SER A 743 20.24 -1.91 -76.87
CA SER A 743 20.02 -1.27 -75.56
C SER A 743 18.60 -0.69 -75.54
N PRO A 744 17.55 -1.53 -75.52
CA PRO A 744 16.17 -1.07 -75.51
C PRO A 744 15.89 -0.19 -74.29
N GLY A 745 14.95 0.73 -74.45
CA GLY A 745 14.50 1.66 -73.43
C GLY A 745 13.01 1.91 -73.57
N ILE A 746 12.35 2.23 -72.46
CA ILE A 746 10.92 2.55 -72.41
C ILE A 746 10.78 4.02 -72.12
N LEU A 747 9.96 4.71 -72.91
CA LEU A 747 9.49 6.05 -72.56
C LEU A 747 8.21 5.91 -71.73
N LEU A 748 8.26 6.34 -70.48
CA LEU A 748 7.13 6.37 -69.57
C LEU A 748 6.42 7.73 -69.73
N GLN A 749 5.14 7.68 -70.11
CA GLN A 749 4.30 8.85 -70.34
C GLN A 749 2.97 8.70 -69.60
N GLY A 750 2.25 9.81 -69.37
CA GLY A 750 0.90 9.80 -68.80
C GLY A 750 0.82 9.93 -67.28
N TYR A 751 1.94 10.08 -66.57
CA TYR A 751 1.91 10.43 -65.15
C TYR A 751 1.32 11.82 -64.93
N THR A 752 0.38 11.94 -64.00
CA THR A 752 -0.24 13.21 -63.62
C THR A 752 0.05 13.53 -62.16
N LEU A 753 0.64 14.69 -61.91
CA LEU A 753 0.79 15.26 -60.58
C LEU A 753 -0.38 16.20 -60.32
N GLN A 754 -1.05 16.03 -59.19
CA GLN A 754 -2.12 16.91 -58.74
C GLN A 754 -1.68 17.63 -57.47
N TYR A 755 -1.52 18.95 -57.57
CA TYR A 755 -1.17 19.80 -56.43
C TYR A 755 -1.88 21.15 -56.56
N SER A 756 -2.54 21.59 -55.48
CA SER A 756 -3.35 22.82 -55.46
C SER A 756 -2.62 24.05 -54.91
N GLY A 757 -1.36 23.91 -54.48
CA GLY A 757 -0.55 25.00 -53.97
C GLY A 757 0.26 25.74 -55.04
N THR A 758 0.86 26.87 -54.65
CA THR A 758 1.66 27.74 -55.53
C THR A 758 3.17 27.63 -55.32
N ILE A 759 3.61 26.84 -54.34
CA ILE A 759 5.03 26.63 -54.04
C ILE A 759 5.63 25.51 -54.91
N PRO A 760 6.95 25.50 -55.13
CA PRO A 760 7.62 24.37 -55.73
C PRO A 760 7.42 23.10 -54.90
N ILE A 761 7.28 21.96 -55.57
CA ILE A 761 7.23 20.64 -54.93
C ILE A 761 8.45 19.81 -55.33
N TYR A 762 8.80 18.85 -54.50
CA TYR A 762 9.88 17.90 -54.70
C TYR A 762 9.30 16.57 -55.20
N VAL A 763 9.93 15.98 -56.20
CA VAL A 763 9.58 14.67 -56.75
C VAL A 763 10.82 13.79 -56.73
N ARG A 764 10.67 12.59 -56.17
CA ARG A 764 11.68 11.53 -56.21
C ARG A 764 11.15 10.39 -57.07
N ILE A 765 11.91 10.01 -58.09
CA ILE A 765 11.62 8.88 -58.96
C ILE A 765 12.75 7.88 -58.75
N GLN A 766 12.42 6.64 -58.42
CA GLN A 766 13.43 5.63 -58.12
C GLN A 766 13.06 4.28 -58.72
N ALA A 767 13.97 3.72 -59.51
CA ALA A 767 13.93 2.33 -59.93
C ALA A 767 14.42 1.45 -58.76
N GLN A 768 13.63 0.45 -58.42
CA GLN A 768 13.85 -0.35 -57.23
C GLN A 768 14.88 -1.46 -57.46
N SER A 769 15.07 -1.90 -58.70
CA SER A 769 16.21 -2.74 -59.08
C SER A 769 17.52 -1.94 -59.12
N SER A 770 18.60 -2.54 -58.62
CA SER A 770 19.95 -1.96 -58.69
C SER A 770 20.48 -1.77 -60.12
N ARG A 771 19.87 -2.47 -61.09
CA ARG A 771 20.23 -2.40 -62.51
C ARG A 771 19.37 -1.41 -63.30
N GLY A 772 18.29 -0.92 -62.70
CA GLY A 772 17.36 0.04 -63.28
C GLY A 772 18.00 1.42 -63.42
N GLN A 773 17.85 2.02 -64.59
CA GLN A 773 18.47 3.29 -64.95
C GLN A 773 17.41 4.20 -65.56
N LEU A 774 17.05 5.24 -64.81
CA LEU A 774 16.12 6.28 -65.22
C LEU A 774 16.90 7.43 -65.85
N ASN A 775 16.31 8.06 -66.85
CA ASN A 775 16.84 9.24 -67.49
C ASN A 775 15.70 10.20 -67.83
N LEU A 776 15.89 11.47 -67.48
CA LEU A 776 14.91 12.53 -67.69
C LEU A 776 15.58 13.64 -68.50
N PRO A 777 15.24 13.83 -69.79
CA PRO A 777 15.82 14.87 -70.63
C PRO A 777 15.60 16.27 -70.04
N LEU A 778 16.43 17.23 -70.46
CA LEU A 778 16.43 18.59 -69.91
C LEU A 778 15.05 19.25 -70.06
N ALA A 779 14.36 19.47 -68.93
CA ALA A 779 13.08 20.16 -68.87
C ALA A 779 13.27 21.60 -68.36
N SER A 780 12.70 22.57 -69.08
CA SER A 780 12.75 23.99 -68.70
C SER A 780 12.22 24.20 -67.28
N ASN A 781 12.92 25.00 -66.47
CA ASN A 781 12.53 25.42 -65.11
C ASN A 781 12.39 24.29 -64.06
N VAL A 782 12.94 23.10 -64.31
CA VAL A 782 13.04 22.01 -63.32
C VAL A 782 14.50 21.88 -62.85
N ASN A 783 14.70 21.80 -61.54
CA ASN A 783 16.03 21.67 -60.94
C ASN A 783 16.26 20.25 -60.42
N PHE A 784 17.45 19.69 -60.66
CA PHE A 784 17.86 18.39 -60.15
C PHE A 784 18.64 18.55 -58.84
N ILE A 785 18.28 17.75 -57.84
CA ILE A 785 19.00 17.57 -56.57
C ILE A 785 19.84 16.29 -56.63
N THR A 786 19.31 15.25 -57.27
CA THR A 786 19.99 13.96 -57.46
C THR A 786 19.78 13.49 -58.90
N GLY A 787 20.85 13.02 -59.53
CA GLY A 787 20.89 12.71 -60.96
C GLY A 787 21.12 13.96 -61.82
N SER A 788 21.17 13.78 -63.14
CA SER A 788 21.27 14.90 -64.08
C SER A 788 20.59 14.56 -65.41
N PRO A 789 20.21 15.56 -66.22
CA PRO A 789 19.62 15.36 -67.55
C PRO A 789 20.51 14.65 -68.56
N MET A 790 21.83 14.57 -68.29
CA MET A 790 22.81 13.96 -69.19
C MET A 790 23.25 12.57 -68.73
N THR A 791 22.80 12.13 -67.56
CA THR A 791 23.26 10.89 -66.93
C THR A 791 22.09 10.03 -66.54
N ARG A 792 22.15 8.75 -66.91
CA ARG A 792 21.20 7.77 -66.37
C ARG A 792 21.49 7.54 -64.88
N SER A 793 20.46 7.36 -64.07
CA SER A 793 20.57 7.20 -62.62
C SER A 793 19.45 6.32 -62.09
N GLN A 794 19.72 5.52 -61.06
CA GLN A 794 18.69 4.69 -60.42
C GLN A 794 17.63 5.54 -59.69
N SER A 795 18.04 6.70 -59.16
CA SER A 795 17.16 7.65 -58.48
C SER A 795 17.36 9.05 -59.04
N LEU A 796 16.25 9.74 -59.29
CA LEU A 796 16.19 11.14 -59.68
C LEU A 796 15.43 11.89 -58.59
N VAL A 797 15.99 12.99 -58.09
CA VAL A 797 15.28 13.91 -57.19
C VAL A 797 15.28 15.27 -57.84
N LEU A 798 14.11 15.82 -58.06
CA LEU A 798 13.91 17.09 -58.76
C LEU A 798 12.89 17.97 -58.04
N PHE A 799 12.97 19.28 -58.24
CA PHE A 799 12.00 20.23 -57.71
C PHE A 799 11.69 21.36 -58.70
N GLY A 800 10.46 21.87 -58.65
CA GLY A 800 9.97 22.90 -59.56
C GLY A 800 8.49 23.21 -59.34
N LEU A 801 7.93 24.10 -60.15
CA LEU A 801 6.48 24.34 -60.17
C LEU A 801 5.76 23.14 -60.79
N ILE A 802 4.49 22.93 -60.40
CA ILE A 802 3.70 21.77 -60.81
C ILE A 802 3.61 21.59 -62.33
N ALA A 803 3.45 22.69 -63.08
CA ALA A 803 3.34 22.65 -64.54
C ALA A 803 4.66 22.20 -65.21
N ASP A 804 5.80 22.67 -64.70
CA ASP A 804 7.12 22.34 -65.22
C ASP A 804 7.48 20.87 -64.89
N LEU A 805 7.19 20.43 -63.66
CA LEU A 805 7.35 19.04 -63.24
C LEU A 805 6.45 18.11 -64.05
N GLN A 806 5.19 18.48 -64.26
CA GLN A 806 4.23 17.70 -65.05
C GLN A 806 4.74 17.48 -66.48
N ASN A 807 5.31 18.52 -67.11
CA ASN A 807 5.91 18.42 -68.44
C ASN A 807 7.16 17.52 -68.44
N ALA A 808 8.02 17.67 -67.42
CA ALA A 808 9.21 16.85 -67.29
C ALA A 808 8.86 15.35 -67.17
N LEU A 809 7.88 14.99 -66.32
CA LEU A 809 7.48 13.61 -66.09
C LEU A 809 6.91 12.89 -67.33
N GLN A 810 6.59 13.60 -68.42
CA GLN A 810 6.19 12.98 -69.71
C GLN A 810 7.37 12.42 -70.51
N GLN A 811 8.61 12.65 -70.06
CA GLN A 811 9.82 12.30 -70.80
C GLN A 811 10.72 11.31 -70.04
N ILE A 812 10.22 10.67 -68.99
CA ILE A 812 11.01 9.70 -68.23
C ILE A 812 11.31 8.51 -69.12
N SER A 813 12.60 8.23 -69.32
CA SER A 813 13.06 7.03 -70.01
C SER A 813 13.65 6.05 -69.00
N TYR A 814 13.29 4.78 -69.13
CA TYR A 814 13.79 3.68 -68.31
C TYR A 814 14.61 2.73 -69.18
N THR A 815 15.76 2.31 -68.68
CA THR A 815 16.63 1.28 -69.25
C THR A 815 17.14 0.38 -68.13
N ARG A 816 17.50 -0.86 -68.44
CA ARG A 816 18.05 -1.80 -67.45
C ARG A 816 19.37 -2.38 -67.95
N THR A 817 20.39 -2.37 -67.09
CA THR A 817 21.74 -2.83 -67.45
C THR A 817 21.90 -4.34 -67.24
N GLY A 818 22.44 -5.07 -68.23
CA GLY A 818 22.73 -6.51 -68.12
C GLY A 818 21.61 -7.46 -68.54
N SER A 819 20.35 -7.01 -68.52
CA SER A 819 19.19 -7.67 -69.15
C SER A 819 18.06 -6.64 -69.20
N PHE A 820 17.33 -6.48 -70.30
CA PHE A 820 16.18 -5.58 -70.38
C PHE A 820 14.84 -6.23 -69.96
N TYR A 821 14.81 -7.55 -69.85
CA TYR A 821 13.58 -8.32 -69.67
C TYR A 821 13.41 -8.75 -68.21
N GLY A 822 12.21 -8.65 -67.66
CA GLY A 822 11.90 -8.96 -66.26
C GLY A 822 11.01 -7.90 -65.64
N ASN A 823 10.82 -8.00 -64.33
CA ASN A 823 10.02 -7.07 -63.57
C ASN A 823 10.86 -5.88 -63.08
N GLU A 824 10.22 -4.72 -62.99
CA GLU A 824 10.78 -3.54 -62.36
C GLU A 824 9.68 -2.83 -61.58
N MET A 825 10.07 -2.25 -60.44
CA MET A 825 9.24 -1.33 -59.69
C MET A 825 9.83 0.06 -59.75
N ILE A 826 9.03 1.03 -60.18
CA ILE A 826 9.41 2.44 -60.15
C ILE A 826 8.51 3.13 -59.12
N SER A 827 9.12 3.67 -58.08
CA SER A 827 8.44 4.48 -57.08
C SER A 827 8.53 5.96 -57.47
N ILE A 828 7.40 6.66 -57.45
CA ILE A 828 7.30 8.09 -57.66
C ILE A 828 6.72 8.69 -56.39
N GLU A 829 7.54 9.45 -55.69
CA GLU A 829 7.22 10.10 -54.43
C GLU A 829 7.17 11.61 -54.64
N SER A 830 6.15 12.28 -54.11
CA SER A 830 6.01 13.73 -54.17
C SER A 830 5.86 14.34 -52.79
N SER A 831 6.45 15.51 -52.55
CA SER A 831 6.40 16.19 -51.25
C SER A 831 6.55 17.71 -51.43
N THR A 832 6.03 18.47 -50.48
CA THR A 832 6.31 19.91 -50.37
C THR A 832 7.65 20.20 -49.69
N SER A 833 8.36 19.17 -49.19
CA SER A 833 9.65 19.27 -48.51
C SER A 833 10.74 18.48 -49.22
N SER A 834 11.97 19.00 -49.23
CA SER A 834 13.17 18.32 -49.75
C SER A 834 13.53 17.05 -48.96
N THR A 835 13.04 16.93 -47.72
CA THR A 835 13.28 15.78 -46.86
C THR A 835 12.25 14.66 -47.04
N PHE A 836 11.15 14.90 -47.77
CA PHE A 836 10.04 13.96 -47.92
C PHE A 836 9.44 13.48 -46.58
N ALA A 837 9.47 14.33 -45.55
CA ALA A 837 8.92 13.99 -44.22
C ALA A 837 7.41 13.69 -44.24
N THR A 838 6.69 14.35 -45.15
CA THR A 838 5.30 14.06 -45.51
C THR A 838 5.22 14.00 -47.02
N SER A 839 4.85 12.86 -47.58
CA SER A 839 4.88 12.62 -49.01
C SER A 839 3.72 11.74 -49.46
N ASP A 840 3.34 11.89 -50.73
CA ASP A 840 2.47 10.96 -51.44
C ASP A 840 3.34 10.07 -52.32
N LEU A 841 3.22 8.76 -52.14
CA LEU A 841 4.04 7.77 -52.82
C LEU A 841 3.19 6.85 -53.69
N SER A 842 3.56 6.77 -54.96
CA SER A 842 2.93 5.91 -55.96
C SER A 842 3.95 4.93 -56.53
N TYR A 843 3.47 3.78 -56.99
CA TYR A 843 4.31 2.75 -57.58
C TYR A 843 3.81 2.34 -58.95
N LEU A 844 4.75 2.03 -59.83
CA LEU A 844 4.54 1.44 -61.13
C LEU A 844 5.26 0.10 -61.18
N GLN A 845 4.52 -0.97 -61.44
CA GLN A 845 5.10 -2.25 -61.81
C GLN A 845 5.17 -2.35 -63.34
N LEU A 846 6.35 -2.64 -63.86
CA LEU A 846 6.59 -2.97 -65.25
C LEU A 846 6.95 -4.44 -65.33
N GLN A 847 6.40 -5.15 -66.31
CA GLN A 847 6.84 -6.48 -66.70
C GLN A 847 7.27 -6.43 -68.17
N LEU A 848 8.51 -6.81 -68.44
CA LEU A 848 9.09 -6.80 -69.77
C LEU A 848 9.42 -8.22 -70.18
N SER A 849 8.80 -8.70 -71.25
CA SER A 849 9.01 -10.06 -71.75
C SER A 849 9.57 -10.04 -73.15
N LYS A 850 10.41 -11.03 -73.46
CA LYS A 850 10.96 -11.20 -74.80
C LYS A 850 9.94 -11.94 -75.67
N THR A 851 9.29 -11.24 -76.59
CA THR A 851 8.48 -11.92 -77.60
C THR A 851 9.39 -12.45 -78.71
N GLN A 852 9.52 -13.76 -78.83
CA GLN A 852 10.06 -14.37 -80.05
C GLN A 852 9.06 -14.11 -81.19
N SER A 853 9.17 -12.97 -81.86
CA SER A 853 8.55 -12.81 -83.16
C SER A 853 9.48 -13.41 -84.22
N THR A 854 9.01 -14.40 -84.98
CA THR A 854 9.64 -14.76 -86.25
C THR A 854 9.74 -13.48 -87.08
N PRO A 855 10.92 -13.08 -87.60
CA PRO A 855 11.04 -11.79 -88.27
C PRO A 855 10.05 -11.73 -89.43
N VAL A 856 9.22 -10.67 -89.45
CA VAL A 856 8.13 -10.45 -90.43
C VAL A 856 8.64 -10.52 -91.88
N VAL A 857 9.94 -10.26 -92.07
CA VAL A 857 10.64 -10.33 -93.36
C VAL A 857 11.79 -11.32 -93.25
N GLN A 858 11.86 -12.28 -94.17
CA GLN A 858 12.99 -13.22 -94.30
C GLN A 858 13.57 -13.13 -95.71
N LEU A 859 14.85 -12.81 -95.82
CA LEU A 859 15.58 -12.86 -97.08
C LEU A 859 16.09 -14.27 -97.34
N SER A 860 15.74 -14.83 -98.48
CA SER A 860 16.25 -16.10 -98.98
C SER A 860 17.54 -15.91 -99.76
N THR A 861 17.59 -14.95 -100.68
CA THR A 861 18.76 -14.68 -101.53
C THR A 861 18.80 -13.23 -102.00
N ILE A 862 19.99 -12.72 -102.30
CA ILE A 862 20.20 -11.45 -102.99
C ILE A 862 21.04 -11.65 -104.26
N SER A 863 20.74 -10.89 -105.32
CA SER A 863 21.49 -10.96 -106.57
C SER A 863 21.51 -9.61 -107.32
N PRO A 864 22.68 -9.11 -107.73
CA PRO A 864 24.02 -9.60 -107.38
C PRO A 864 24.30 -9.42 -105.87
N SER A 865 25.16 -10.25 -105.28
CA SER A 865 25.63 -10.07 -103.90
C SER A 865 26.79 -9.07 -103.78
N HIS A 866 26.99 -8.26 -104.82
CA HIS A 866 28.04 -7.26 -104.92
C HIS A 866 27.54 -6.04 -105.73
N ALA A 867 28.15 -4.87 -105.51
CA ALA A 867 27.87 -3.64 -106.25
C ALA A 867 29.13 -2.80 -106.51
N ILE A 868 29.10 -1.94 -107.52
CA ILE A 868 30.19 -0.98 -107.76
C ILE A 868 30.23 0.09 -106.67
N SER A 869 31.43 0.47 -106.23
CA SER A 869 31.63 1.43 -105.13
C SER A 869 31.03 2.83 -105.39
N THR A 870 30.78 3.21 -106.64
CA THR A 870 30.11 4.47 -107.00
C THR A 870 28.60 4.47 -106.78
N GLY A 871 28.01 3.33 -106.42
CA GLY A 871 26.56 3.19 -106.19
C GLY A 871 25.74 3.07 -107.47
N GLY A 872 24.44 2.78 -107.31
CA GLY A 872 23.47 2.65 -108.40
C GLY A 872 23.26 1.23 -108.94
N THR A 873 23.91 0.22 -108.38
CA THR A 873 23.65 -1.19 -108.74
C THR A 873 22.28 -1.62 -108.20
N THR A 874 21.40 -2.09 -109.08
CA THR A 874 20.11 -2.69 -108.68
C THR A 874 20.32 -4.07 -108.10
N ILE A 875 19.91 -4.25 -106.84
CA ILE A 875 19.96 -5.52 -106.11
C ILE A 875 18.56 -6.11 -106.06
N ASN A 876 18.42 -7.32 -106.59
CA ASN A 876 17.19 -8.09 -106.51
C ASN A 876 17.20 -8.93 -105.23
N LEU A 877 16.13 -8.81 -104.46
CA LEU A 877 15.90 -9.50 -103.20
C LEU A 877 14.82 -10.55 -103.40
N VAL A 878 15.07 -11.77 -102.92
CA VAL A 878 14.07 -12.84 -102.86
C VAL A 878 13.90 -13.21 -101.40
N GLY A 879 12.66 -13.28 -100.94
CA GLY A 879 12.35 -13.52 -99.55
C GLY A 879 10.87 -13.79 -99.33
N VAL A 880 10.43 -13.70 -98.08
CA VAL A 880 9.02 -13.77 -97.67
C VAL A 880 8.72 -12.54 -96.82
N GLY A 881 7.54 -11.94 -97.00
CA GLY A 881 7.11 -10.77 -96.22
C GLY A 881 7.63 -9.43 -96.74
N LEU A 882 8.12 -9.36 -97.98
CA LEU A 882 8.70 -8.15 -98.59
C LEU A 882 7.65 -7.11 -99.03
N ASN A 883 6.35 -7.35 -98.80
CA ASN A 883 5.26 -6.42 -99.16
C ASN A 883 4.92 -5.39 -98.07
N VAL A 884 5.63 -5.39 -96.94
CA VAL A 884 5.39 -4.41 -95.87
C VAL A 884 5.74 -3.01 -96.38
N THR A 885 4.85 -2.05 -96.17
CA THR A 885 5.05 -0.66 -96.60
C THR A 885 6.16 0.01 -95.80
N GLY A 886 7.05 0.75 -96.45
CA GLY A 886 8.13 1.49 -95.80
C GLY A 886 9.40 0.66 -95.54
N LEU A 887 9.50 -0.53 -96.13
CA LEU A 887 10.74 -1.30 -96.13
C LEU A 887 11.82 -0.62 -97.00
N ALA A 888 13.06 -0.82 -96.59
CA ALA A 888 14.25 -0.28 -97.23
C ALA A 888 15.43 -1.23 -97.02
N CYS A 889 16.36 -1.22 -97.96
CA CYS A 889 17.63 -1.92 -97.84
C CYS A 889 18.61 -1.12 -97.00
N GLN A 890 19.31 -1.79 -96.10
CA GLN A 890 20.47 -1.24 -95.43
C GLN A 890 21.67 -2.12 -95.70
N PHE A 891 22.77 -1.46 -96.07
CA PHE A 891 24.04 -2.10 -96.40
C PHE A 891 25.04 -1.81 -95.27
N GLY A 892 25.36 -2.81 -94.46
CA GLY A 892 26.20 -2.66 -93.26
C GLY A 892 25.62 -1.65 -92.28
N SER A 893 26.46 -0.74 -91.78
CA SER A 893 26.07 0.42 -90.96
C SER A 893 25.80 1.69 -91.79
N GLY A 894 25.67 1.59 -93.11
CA GLY A 894 25.48 2.72 -94.03
C GLY A 894 24.04 3.21 -94.15
N ASP A 895 23.83 4.15 -95.08
CA ASP A 895 22.52 4.78 -95.35
C ASP A 895 21.44 3.76 -95.73
N ILE A 896 20.21 4.03 -95.29
CA ILE A 896 19.03 3.21 -95.61
C ILE A 896 18.45 3.68 -96.94
N VAL A 897 18.33 2.77 -97.90
CA VAL A 897 17.84 3.06 -99.26
C VAL A 897 16.49 2.39 -99.49
N GLY A 898 15.49 3.20 -99.84
CA GLY A 898 14.14 2.71 -100.11
C GLY A 898 14.07 1.64 -101.21
N LEU A 899 13.11 0.73 -101.10
CA LEU A 899 12.84 -0.25 -102.15
C LEU A 899 12.28 0.45 -103.41
N THR A 900 12.82 0.10 -104.57
CA THR A 900 12.39 0.61 -105.88
C THR A 900 11.22 -0.18 -106.47
N SER A 901 11.06 -1.44 -106.06
CA SER A 901 9.87 -2.25 -106.33
C SER A 901 9.69 -3.26 -105.21
N GLN A 902 8.44 -3.64 -104.90
CA GLN A 902 8.15 -4.59 -103.83
C GLN A 902 6.89 -5.41 -104.13
N THR A 903 6.98 -6.70 -103.83
CA THR A 903 5.90 -7.70 -103.82
C THR A 903 6.08 -8.57 -102.58
N PHE A 904 5.18 -9.52 -102.32
CA PHE A 904 5.29 -10.39 -101.14
C PHE A 904 6.62 -11.18 -101.08
N ASN A 905 7.16 -11.61 -102.23
CA ASN A 905 8.36 -12.46 -102.29
C ASN A 905 9.58 -11.84 -102.98
N HIS A 906 9.40 -10.71 -103.65
CA HIS A 906 10.48 -10.03 -104.39
C HIS A 906 10.48 -8.54 -104.10
N ALA A 907 11.67 -7.98 -103.94
CA ALA A 907 11.87 -6.55 -103.88
C ALA A 907 13.17 -6.16 -104.56
N THR A 908 13.31 -4.88 -104.91
CA THR A 908 14.54 -4.34 -105.49
C THR A 908 14.95 -3.08 -104.77
N CYS A 909 16.26 -2.85 -104.64
CA CYS A 909 16.80 -1.60 -104.11
C CYS A 909 18.10 -1.24 -104.83
N LEU A 910 18.51 0.02 -104.73
CA LEU A 910 19.76 0.49 -105.31
C LEU A 910 20.83 0.52 -104.23
N ALA A 911 21.97 -0.14 -104.47
CA ALA A 911 23.11 -0.03 -103.58
C ALA A 911 23.64 1.42 -103.57
N PRO A 912 23.75 2.08 -102.41
CA PRO A 912 24.27 3.44 -102.33
C PRO A 912 25.78 3.47 -102.62
N PRO A 913 26.36 4.64 -102.98
CA PRO A 913 27.81 4.78 -103.08
C PRO A 913 28.50 4.45 -101.75
N SER A 914 29.59 3.71 -101.79
CA SER A 914 30.37 3.33 -100.60
C SER A 914 31.85 3.60 -100.82
N GLN A 915 32.49 4.25 -99.85
CA GLN A 915 33.94 4.46 -99.85
C GLN A 915 34.74 3.22 -99.37
N SER A 916 34.04 2.16 -98.95
CA SER A 916 34.64 0.92 -98.44
C SER A 916 34.53 -0.20 -99.47
N THR A 917 35.67 -0.77 -99.88
CA THR A 917 35.77 -1.93 -100.79
C THR A 917 35.80 -3.27 -100.04
N LYS A 918 35.09 -3.39 -98.92
CA LYS A 918 35.09 -4.58 -98.04
C LYS A 918 33.75 -5.33 -98.05
N ASP A 919 33.81 -6.60 -97.66
CA ASP A 919 32.64 -7.40 -97.30
C ASP A 919 31.80 -6.69 -96.22
N THR A 920 30.49 -6.67 -96.44
CA THR A 920 29.45 -6.13 -95.57
C THR A 920 28.25 -7.08 -95.59
N PHE A 921 27.11 -6.63 -95.08
CA PHE A 921 25.85 -7.36 -95.13
C PHE A 921 24.72 -6.48 -95.67
N LEU A 922 23.68 -7.10 -96.19
CA LEU A 922 22.42 -6.48 -96.55
C LEU A 922 21.34 -6.99 -95.60
N VAL A 923 20.57 -6.06 -95.04
CA VAL A 923 19.34 -6.34 -94.28
C VAL A 923 18.19 -5.48 -94.81
N ILE A 924 16.97 -5.96 -94.63
CA ILE A 924 15.75 -5.19 -94.88
C ILE A 924 15.25 -4.62 -93.56
N THR A 925 15.06 -3.30 -93.52
CA THR A 925 14.58 -2.58 -92.34
C THR A 925 13.51 -1.56 -92.70
N ASN A 926 12.69 -1.17 -91.73
CA ASN A 926 11.84 0.03 -91.81
C ASN A 926 12.43 1.23 -91.04
N GLY A 927 13.67 1.12 -90.55
CA GLY A 927 14.34 2.13 -89.75
C GLY A 927 13.87 2.25 -88.30
N LEU A 928 12.91 1.42 -87.87
CA LEU A 928 12.31 1.47 -86.53
C LEU A 928 12.32 0.12 -85.81
N SER A 929 11.67 -0.90 -86.37
CA SER A 929 11.35 -2.15 -85.64
C SER A 929 11.36 -3.44 -86.46
N VAL A 930 11.39 -3.36 -87.79
CA VAL A 930 11.43 -4.54 -88.67
C VAL A 930 12.85 -4.75 -89.14
N TRP A 931 13.39 -5.96 -88.99
CA TRP A 931 14.69 -6.36 -89.51
C TRP A 931 14.62 -7.78 -90.08
N SER A 932 15.12 -7.99 -91.30
CA SER A 932 15.33 -9.34 -91.83
C SER A 932 16.61 -9.99 -91.27
N ASN A 933 16.80 -11.28 -91.54
CA ASN A 933 18.12 -11.89 -91.48
C ASN A 933 19.11 -11.16 -92.40
N ALA A 934 20.39 -11.14 -92.01
CA ALA A 934 21.46 -10.50 -92.77
C ALA A 934 22.05 -11.45 -93.82
N LEU A 935 22.22 -10.98 -95.05
CA LEU A 935 22.90 -11.71 -96.12
C LEU A 935 24.20 -11.00 -96.51
N ARG A 936 25.26 -11.77 -96.77
CA ARG A 936 26.57 -11.21 -97.13
C ARG A 936 26.49 -10.41 -98.43
N PHE A 937 27.12 -9.24 -98.45
CA PHE A 937 27.16 -8.33 -99.59
C PHE A 937 28.54 -7.66 -99.70
N SER A 938 29.01 -7.28 -100.88
CA SER A 938 30.33 -6.61 -101.03
C SER A 938 30.31 -5.45 -102.02
N TYR A 939 31.24 -4.50 -101.89
CA TYR A 939 31.45 -3.45 -102.87
C TYR A 939 32.74 -3.67 -103.66
N ASP A 940 32.64 -3.72 -104.99
CA ASP A 940 33.76 -3.90 -105.91
C ASP A 940 34.45 -2.54 -106.14
N GLY A 941 35.79 -2.54 -106.09
CA GLY A 941 36.62 -1.38 -106.40
C GLY A 941 36.69 -1.08 -107.90
N ILE A 942 36.89 0.20 -108.26
CA ILE A 942 37.03 0.65 -109.65
C ILE A 942 38.28 0.00 -110.29
N VAL A 943 38.09 -0.83 -111.32
CA VAL A 943 39.18 -1.34 -112.16
C VAL A 943 39.46 -0.33 -113.27
N PHE A 944 40.59 0.37 -113.23
CA PHE A 944 41.10 1.15 -114.37
C PHE A 944 41.72 0.19 -115.40
N SER A 945 41.17 0.12 -116.61
CA SER A 945 41.81 -0.58 -117.74
C SER A 945 42.81 0.35 -118.44
N GLU A 946 44.10 -0.01 -118.43
CA GLU A 946 45.11 0.58 -119.32
C GLU A 946 44.96 0.03 -120.76
N SER A 947 44.92 0.94 -121.74
CA SER A 947 45.21 0.70 -123.18
C SER A 947 46.68 1.14 -123.43
N HIS A 948 47.57 0.55 -124.24
CA HIS A 948 47.55 -0.27 -125.44
C HIS A 948 48.92 -0.98 -125.62
N PHE A 949 48.96 -2.23 -126.11
CA PHE A 949 49.61 -2.68 -127.36
C PHE A 949 49.27 -4.14 -127.65
#